data_AF-A0A8T3CW04-F1
#
_entry.id   AF-A0A8T3CW04-F1
#
_cell.length_a   1.000
_cell.length_b   1.000
_cell.length_c   1.000
_cell.angle_alpha   90.00
_cell.angle_beta   90.00
_cell.angle_gamma   90.00
#
_symmetry.space_group_name_H-M   'P 1'
#
loop_
_entity.id
_entity.type
_entity.pdbx_description
1 polymer ?
#
loop_
_entity_poly.entity_id
_entity_poly.type
_entity_poly.pdbx_seq_one_letter_code
_entity_poly.pdbx_strand_id
1 'polypeptide(L)'
;MFRALKDLPKQRGMLAEFEIPDEPSVNLSQTPSRDTQRHLRRQGTPAQRSRSLSPASGGAGEALARVVKRAGQLEARVQDLEEILRLKTEENGELRKAHDNRRERLRVIETNYKTVREQLKEAEESQGLLRGRNQRAEAWELRQEDSDGVWNELAYFKRLNKNLITEKTNLEEEVDVLRVQAAVDRVTLEEMRLCLQQEHEELLLKEAEGTAVTDGGSPKTPSVRGLESARVQVEKLQKRVGSLEKEAELLKQTNQELSETKERLHKRARSLEKEMEILKEVNQELLEGREQLQTSLLRLRSQGAAQQQADRAWHQGVVQEMERELVACRKQLRRARREGTQMRHRLERARQDLGLLRAARDYRSRKHRETTANSPRGWERQQPRPRHTHSRARSRPAQPSTSKDGWEDISVDSESAEEYTDSLNSSPPARAQPVGDELSGGSAVTSPLRAQRIGASKDTQPQALRPAPPGRVQVPQGWRVGRRRGVVCRALQQRISALQQQVSVLQAAKKAAQGNAQELKLTQDKMAAQLSALTQRLNSSKQLAQKLTSDLTASEQQRGELEHELEEWKQKPTHIPAPAPAPPNMEAELKGLQAKLKNTCNEVTKHSSANKTLKTELQAKEEQVKELHEKVSHMERDINMKRQLAEDLRNKMKAFQDNDKGHKELIEELEKKVKVLSEEAANRKAFIESLKRRLSVTAKERNEYEESSHKLRKSLDKKDQKLQALNARVQECEQTMTELEQTASQQMHGLAQQSTQALDQVQRKLVAANAQLEQLHAFFQALVGEIHSDMQEMKGRLRKHRRRQRQPESSMRSKESLLRAQSLAASILNVSHTDLQDILDPEQDTEAAEVDWRKEQDWLDQVMKLLQQQIPSVSLLMEIVRAKLRERNMLTEELVSLRTQASNAT
;
A
#
# COMPACT_ATOMS: atom_id res chain seq x y z
N MET A 1 -43.06 40.15 -26.16
CA MET A 1 -42.68 41.57 -25.97
C MET A 1 -41.62 41.91 -27.00
N PHE A 2 -41.84 42.96 -27.81
CA PHE A 2 -40.95 43.41 -28.89
C PHE A 2 -40.37 44.78 -28.52
N ARG A 3 -39.22 45.14 -29.13
CA ARG A 3 -38.66 46.51 -29.22
C ARG A 3 -38.42 47.28 -27.91
N ALA A 4 -37.20 47.15 -27.38
CA ALA A 4 -36.42 48.25 -26.81
C ALA A 4 -34.92 47.92 -26.96
N LEU A 5 -34.03 48.91 -26.74
CA LEU A 5 -32.57 48.78 -26.84
C LEU A 5 -32.02 48.40 -28.23
N LYS A 6 -32.15 49.34 -29.17
CA LYS A 6 -31.39 49.35 -30.42
C LYS A 6 -30.89 50.77 -30.74
N ASP A 7 -29.86 51.20 -30.01
CA ASP A 7 -28.98 52.37 -30.26
C ASP A 7 -27.72 52.11 -29.41
N LEU A 8 -26.62 51.60 -30.00
CA LEU A 8 -25.47 52.33 -30.58
C LEU A 8 -24.43 52.78 -29.52
N PRO A 9 -23.11 52.82 -29.84
CA PRO A 9 -22.42 52.31 -31.03
C PRO A 9 -21.43 51.15 -30.73
N LYS A 10 -20.91 50.53 -31.80
CA LYS A 10 -19.77 49.61 -31.71
C LYS A 10 -18.47 50.42 -31.60
N GLN A 11 -17.56 50.04 -30.72
CA GLN A 11 -16.12 50.26 -30.96
C GLN A 11 -15.44 48.92 -31.21
N ARG A 12 -14.65 48.89 -32.28
CA ARG A 12 -13.90 47.74 -32.78
C ARG A 12 -12.46 47.96 -32.38
N GLY A 13 -11.95 47.17 -31.43
CA GLY A 13 -10.57 47.31 -30.98
C GLY A 13 -9.61 47.17 -32.15
N MET A 14 -8.81 48.20 -32.40
CA MET A 14 -7.60 48.11 -33.20
C MET A 14 -6.40 48.48 -32.35
N LEU A 15 -5.41 47.60 -32.46
CA LEU A 15 -4.03 47.68 -32.02
C LEU A 15 -3.50 49.12 -31.91
N ALA A 16 -3.04 49.45 -30.70
CA ALA A 16 -1.92 50.35 -30.49
C ALA A 16 -1.01 49.65 -29.48
N GLU A 17 0.21 49.30 -29.90
CA GLU A 17 1.21 48.73 -29.01
C GLU A 17 1.75 49.82 -28.08
N PHE A 18 2.06 49.45 -26.84
CA PHE A 18 2.83 50.31 -25.95
C PHE A 18 3.80 49.45 -25.14
N GLU A 19 5.02 49.38 -25.64
CA GLU A 19 6.12 48.71 -24.97
C GLU A 19 6.52 49.48 -23.70
N ILE A 20 6.78 48.74 -22.62
CA ILE A 20 7.52 49.23 -21.46
C ILE A 20 8.66 48.23 -21.28
N PRO A 21 9.92 48.59 -21.54
CA PRO A 21 11.03 47.64 -21.52
C PRO A 21 11.32 47.06 -20.13
N ASP A 22 11.79 45.81 -20.10
CA ASP A 22 12.37 45.19 -18.92
C ASP A 22 13.71 45.86 -18.54
N GLU A 23 13.96 46.06 -17.24
CA GLU A 23 15.33 46.19 -16.72
C GLU A 23 15.80 44.84 -16.13
N PRO A 24 17.02 44.36 -16.48
CA PRO A 24 17.51 43.07 -16.06
C PRO A 24 18.11 43.07 -14.64
N SER A 25 18.06 41.90 -13.99
CA SER A 25 18.85 41.63 -12.78
C SER A 25 20.35 41.47 -13.12
N VAL A 26 21.26 41.83 -12.19
CA VAL A 26 22.47 41.03 -11.88
C VAL A 26 23.26 41.55 -10.64
N ASN A 27 23.67 40.58 -9.81
CA ASN A 27 24.74 40.51 -8.79
C ASN A 27 25.42 41.78 -8.21
N LEU A 28 25.51 41.80 -6.87
CA LEU A 28 26.48 42.57 -6.09
C LEU A 28 27.75 41.75 -5.81
N SER A 29 28.93 42.25 -6.20
CA SER A 29 30.21 41.75 -5.67
C SER A 29 31.39 42.74 -5.80
N GLN A 30 31.96 43.10 -4.64
CA GLN A 30 33.36 43.48 -4.39
C GLN A 30 33.95 44.81 -4.93
N THR A 31 34.32 45.68 -3.96
CA THR A 31 35.51 46.57 -3.89
C THR A 31 35.62 47.79 -4.85
N PRO A 32 36.56 48.75 -4.63
CA PRO A 32 36.80 49.48 -3.37
C PRO A 32 36.99 51.01 -3.51
N SER A 33 36.88 51.71 -2.36
CA SER A 33 37.58 52.95 -1.93
C SER A 33 38.38 53.80 -2.95
N ARG A 34 38.07 55.11 -3.05
CA ARG A 34 38.91 56.21 -2.50
C ARG A 34 38.38 57.65 -2.74
N ASP A 35 38.64 58.49 -1.73
CA ASP A 35 39.07 59.90 -1.75
C ASP A 35 38.29 61.10 -2.39
N THR A 36 38.30 62.16 -1.57
CA THR A 36 38.55 63.60 -1.85
C THR A 36 37.44 64.65 -2.13
N GLN A 37 37.55 65.72 -1.32
CA GLN A 37 37.31 67.16 -1.58
C GLN A 37 35.87 67.62 -1.91
N ARG A 38 35.21 68.42 -1.04
CA ARG A 38 35.47 69.85 -0.73
C ARG A 38 35.37 70.77 -1.97
N HIS A 39 34.38 71.66 -1.99
CA HIS A 39 34.56 73.10 -1.69
C HIS A 39 33.24 73.90 -1.67
N LEU A 40 33.13 74.88 -0.74
CA LEU A 40 32.56 76.25 -0.84
C LEU A 40 31.34 76.52 -1.78
N ARG A 41 30.28 77.27 -1.42
CA ARG A 41 30.16 78.63 -0.80
C ARG A 41 28.64 78.93 -0.58
N ARG A 42 28.08 80.03 -0.02
CA ARG A 42 28.57 81.28 0.63
C ARG A 42 27.49 81.89 1.59
N GLN A 43 27.76 81.90 2.90
CA GLN A 43 27.36 82.90 3.95
C GLN A 43 25.94 83.55 4.00
N GLY A 44 25.35 83.51 5.20
CA GLY A 44 24.45 84.54 5.77
C GLY A 44 24.72 84.68 7.29
N THR A 45 24.61 85.89 7.88
CA THR A 45 25.12 86.18 9.24
C THR A 45 24.03 86.27 10.33
N PRO A 46 24.29 85.81 11.57
CA PRO A 46 23.42 86.06 12.72
C PRO A 46 23.72 87.43 13.36
N ALA A 47 22.67 88.14 13.80
CA ALA A 47 22.79 89.39 14.55
C ALA A 47 22.67 89.17 16.06
N GLN A 48 23.48 89.87 16.86
CA GLN A 48 23.38 89.82 18.31
C GLN A 48 22.16 90.61 18.82
N ARG A 49 21.45 90.05 19.80
CA ARG A 49 20.82 90.85 20.88
C ARG A 49 20.71 90.03 22.17
N SER A 50 21.54 90.38 23.14
CA SER A 50 21.65 89.69 24.42
C SER A 50 20.50 90.02 25.36
N ARG A 51 19.97 89.01 26.08
CA ARG A 51 19.54 89.17 27.48
C ARG A 51 19.99 87.96 28.28
N SER A 52 20.65 88.23 29.40
CA SER A 52 21.35 87.26 30.23
C SER A 52 20.53 86.85 31.45
N LEU A 53 20.46 85.55 31.72
CA LEU A 53 20.39 85.01 33.08
C LEU A 53 21.33 83.80 33.15
N SER A 54 22.23 83.79 34.13
CA SER A 54 23.21 82.72 34.34
C SER A 54 22.66 81.67 35.31
N PRO A 55 22.77 80.37 34.99
CA PRO A 55 22.90 79.32 36.00
C PRO A 55 24.33 79.28 36.54
N ALA A 56 24.50 78.85 37.79
CA ALA A 56 25.81 78.82 38.44
C ALA A 56 26.75 77.72 37.89
N SER A 57 28.06 77.95 38.07
CA SER A 57 29.09 76.94 37.85
C SER A 57 28.93 75.77 38.83
N GLY A 58 28.30 74.68 38.37
CA GLY A 58 28.15 73.44 39.14
C GLY A 58 27.42 72.34 38.37
N GLY A 59 26.34 72.66 37.65
CA GLY A 59 25.48 71.68 36.98
C GLY A 59 25.84 71.31 35.52
N ALA A 60 26.93 71.84 34.96
CA ALA A 60 27.24 71.69 33.53
C ALA A 60 27.47 70.23 33.11
N GLY A 61 28.16 69.44 33.94
CA GLY A 61 28.37 68.00 33.70
C GLY A 61 27.07 67.20 33.72
N GLU A 62 26.18 67.47 34.69
CA GLU A 62 24.87 66.80 34.78
C GLU A 62 23.90 67.22 33.67
N ALA A 63 23.98 68.47 33.20
CA ALA A 63 23.20 68.92 32.05
C ALA A 63 23.64 68.17 30.79
N LEU A 64 24.95 68.08 30.54
CA LEU A 64 25.50 67.33 29.42
C LEU A 64 25.20 65.82 29.54
N ALA A 65 25.34 65.23 30.72
CA ALA A 65 25.04 63.81 30.95
C ALA A 65 23.54 63.49 30.74
N ARG A 66 22.62 64.38 31.12
CA ARG A 66 21.19 64.26 30.83
C ARG A 66 20.88 64.40 29.34
N VAL A 67 21.61 65.26 28.61
CA VAL A 67 21.49 65.37 27.15
C VAL A 67 22.00 64.10 26.46
N VAL A 68 23.17 63.58 26.85
CA VAL A 68 23.73 62.32 26.31
C VAL A 68 22.82 61.12 26.62
N LYS A 69 22.28 61.01 27.84
CA LYS A 69 21.31 59.95 28.16
C LYS A 69 20.05 60.03 27.29
N ARG A 70 19.52 61.24 27.06
CA ARG A 70 18.38 61.45 26.15
C ARG A 70 18.71 61.18 24.69
N ALA A 71 19.93 61.48 24.24
CA ALA A 71 20.38 61.12 22.89
C ALA A 71 20.39 59.60 22.71
N GLY A 72 21.00 58.85 23.63
CA GLY A 72 20.99 57.38 23.59
C GLY A 72 19.59 56.75 23.67
N GLN A 73 18.66 57.36 24.42
CA GLN A 73 17.24 56.93 24.42
C GLN A 73 16.54 57.18 23.08
N LEU A 74 16.83 58.30 22.41
CA LEU A 74 16.30 58.60 21.07
C LEU A 74 16.95 57.72 20.00
N GLU A 75 18.24 57.41 20.11
CA GLU A 75 18.97 56.51 19.21
C GLU A 75 18.44 55.07 19.31
N ALA A 76 18.20 54.56 20.53
CA ALA A 76 17.53 53.28 20.74
C ALA A 76 16.13 53.26 20.12
N ARG A 77 15.30 54.29 20.41
CA ARG A 77 13.95 54.42 19.86
C ARG A 77 13.91 54.55 18.33
N VAL A 78 14.98 55.06 17.70
CA VAL A 78 15.14 55.03 16.23
C VAL A 78 15.44 53.62 15.74
N GLN A 79 16.37 52.90 16.37
CA GLN A 79 16.69 51.51 16.01
C GLN A 79 15.48 50.57 16.15
N ASP A 80 14.71 50.73 17.23
CA ASP A 80 13.47 49.99 17.48
C ASP A 80 12.39 50.26 16.39
N LEU A 81 12.30 51.51 15.90
CA LEU A 81 11.41 51.89 14.79
C LEU A 81 11.91 51.39 13.42
N GLU A 82 13.23 51.34 13.21
CA GLU A 82 13.85 50.73 12.03
C GLU A 82 13.62 49.21 12.00
N GLU A 83 13.61 48.53 13.16
CA GLU A 83 13.23 47.12 13.28
C GLU A 83 11.76 46.88 12.91
N ILE A 84 10.81 47.66 13.45
CA ILE A 84 9.41 47.57 13.01
C ILE A 84 9.28 47.83 11.51
N LEU A 85 9.96 48.84 10.96
CA LEU A 85 9.90 49.15 9.54
C LEU A 85 10.43 47.98 8.70
N ARG A 86 11.56 47.37 9.09
CA ARG A 86 12.09 46.15 8.46
C ARG A 86 11.05 45.05 8.48
N LEU A 87 10.48 44.72 9.64
CA LEU A 87 9.50 43.65 9.77
C LEU A 87 8.20 43.95 8.98
N LYS A 88 7.75 45.21 8.88
CA LYS A 88 6.65 45.61 7.98
C LYS A 88 6.99 45.43 6.50
N THR A 89 8.25 45.63 6.09
CA THR A 89 8.67 45.31 4.71
C THR A 89 8.73 43.80 4.45
N GLU A 90 9.07 42.99 5.45
CA GLU A 90 9.01 41.52 5.39
C GLU A 90 7.55 41.02 5.31
N GLU A 91 6.64 41.57 6.13
CA GLU A 91 5.18 41.32 6.08
C GLU A 91 4.62 41.59 4.67
N ASN A 92 4.94 42.75 4.09
CA ASN A 92 4.57 43.11 2.72
C ASN A 92 5.23 42.19 1.67
N GLY A 93 6.44 41.70 1.93
CA GLY A 93 7.14 40.73 1.08
C GLY A 93 6.47 39.35 1.08
N GLU A 94 6.00 38.87 2.23
CA GLU A 94 5.26 37.61 2.35
C GLU A 94 3.84 37.72 1.75
N LEU A 95 3.14 38.85 1.94
CA LEU A 95 1.86 39.15 1.28
C LEU A 95 1.95 39.11 -0.25
N ARG A 96 3.00 39.71 -0.84
CA ARG A 96 3.25 39.68 -2.30
C ARG A 96 3.51 38.25 -2.77
N LYS A 97 4.39 37.50 -2.08
CA LYS A 97 4.68 36.08 -2.39
C LYS A 97 3.42 35.22 -2.34
N ALA A 98 2.57 35.37 -1.32
CA ALA A 98 1.30 34.64 -1.22
C ALA A 98 0.34 34.96 -2.38
N HIS A 99 0.24 36.24 -2.77
CA HIS A 99 -0.55 36.66 -3.93
C HIS A 99 -0.01 36.08 -5.24
N ASP A 100 1.31 36.15 -5.45
CA ASP A 100 1.93 35.70 -6.71
C ASP A 100 1.96 34.17 -6.81
N ASN A 101 2.15 33.44 -5.70
CA ASN A 101 1.93 31.99 -5.60
C ASN A 101 0.51 31.62 -6.05
N ARG A 102 -0.51 32.33 -5.54
CA ARG A 102 -1.92 32.12 -5.92
C ARG A 102 -2.16 32.44 -7.40
N ARG A 103 -1.55 33.51 -7.92
CA ARG A 103 -1.63 33.91 -9.33
C ARG A 103 -1.00 32.88 -10.25
N GLU A 104 0.08 32.24 -9.84
CA GLU A 104 0.72 31.16 -10.59
C GLU A 104 -0.09 29.86 -10.54
N ARG A 105 -0.65 29.49 -9.37
CA ARG A 105 -1.62 28.37 -9.28
C ARG A 105 -2.79 28.57 -10.26
N LEU A 106 -3.33 29.79 -10.36
CA LEU A 106 -4.39 30.13 -11.33
C LEU A 106 -3.92 30.02 -12.79
N ARG A 107 -2.75 30.57 -13.14
CA ARG A 107 -2.15 30.44 -14.49
C ARG A 107 -1.99 28.97 -14.90
N VAL A 108 -1.48 28.12 -14.01
CA VAL A 108 -1.30 26.69 -14.25
C VAL A 108 -2.64 25.97 -14.42
N ILE A 109 -3.68 26.36 -13.69
CA ILE A 109 -5.04 25.83 -13.91
C ILE A 109 -5.60 26.29 -15.26
N GLU A 110 -5.40 27.55 -15.66
CA GLU A 110 -5.83 28.06 -16.97
C GLU A 110 -5.10 27.40 -18.15
N THR A 111 -3.79 27.18 -18.06
CA THR A 111 -3.03 26.50 -19.13
C THR A 111 -3.42 25.04 -19.22
N ASN A 112 -3.56 24.34 -18.09
CA ASN A 112 -4.07 22.96 -18.07
C ASN A 112 -5.51 22.86 -18.61
N TYR A 113 -6.37 23.86 -18.39
CA TYR A 113 -7.70 23.90 -18.99
C TYR A 113 -7.65 24.14 -20.50
N LYS A 114 -6.75 25.01 -20.98
CA LYS A 114 -6.52 25.25 -22.43
C LYS A 114 -6.02 23.98 -23.12
N THR A 115 -4.97 23.32 -22.59
CA THR A 115 -4.41 22.11 -23.20
C THR A 115 -5.39 20.94 -23.18
N VAL A 116 -6.15 20.71 -22.09
CA VAL A 116 -7.19 19.67 -22.06
C VAL A 116 -8.33 19.99 -23.04
N ARG A 117 -8.68 21.27 -23.24
CA ARG A 117 -9.68 21.69 -24.22
C ARG A 117 -9.19 21.56 -25.67
N GLU A 118 -7.90 21.76 -25.91
CA GLU A 118 -7.25 21.56 -27.21
C GLU A 118 -7.15 20.06 -27.53
N GLN A 119 -6.66 19.24 -26.60
CA GLN A 119 -6.67 17.77 -26.70
C GLN A 119 -8.07 17.19 -26.91
N LEU A 120 -9.11 17.78 -26.29
CA LEU A 120 -10.49 17.35 -26.51
C LEU A 120 -10.95 17.63 -27.96
N LYS A 121 -10.61 18.80 -28.53
CA LYS A 121 -10.88 19.09 -29.94
C LYS A 121 -10.10 18.16 -30.86
N GLU A 122 -8.82 17.94 -30.61
CA GLU A 122 -7.98 17.02 -31.40
C GLU A 122 -8.56 15.59 -31.36
N ALA A 123 -9.10 15.16 -30.20
CA ALA A 123 -9.80 13.89 -30.06
C ALA A 123 -11.16 13.86 -30.80
N GLU A 124 -11.92 14.95 -30.80
CA GLU A 124 -13.18 15.08 -31.55
C GLU A 124 -12.94 15.12 -33.07
N GLU A 125 -11.94 15.87 -33.54
CA GLU A 125 -11.54 16.01 -34.95
C GLU A 125 -10.96 14.69 -35.49
N SER A 126 -10.13 13.98 -34.72
CA SER A 126 -9.63 12.65 -35.10
C SER A 126 -10.70 11.55 -35.05
N GLN A 127 -11.65 11.60 -34.10
CA GLN A 127 -12.84 10.74 -34.14
C GLN A 127 -13.73 11.01 -35.35
N GLY A 128 -13.78 12.26 -35.84
CA GLY A 128 -14.49 12.64 -37.07
C GLY A 128 -13.94 11.94 -38.31
N LEU A 129 -12.63 11.64 -38.35
CA LEU A 129 -11.97 10.96 -39.47
C LEU A 129 -11.97 9.43 -39.35
N LEU A 130 -12.02 8.88 -38.14
CA LEU A 130 -12.01 7.42 -37.90
C LEU A 130 -13.14 6.97 -36.97
N ARG A 131 -14.39 6.98 -37.47
CA ARG A 131 -15.51 6.23 -36.85
C ARG A 131 -15.40 4.71 -37.06
N GLY A 132 -14.18 4.18 -37.06
CA GLY A 132 -13.95 2.76 -36.83
C GLY A 132 -14.45 2.39 -35.44
N ARG A 133 -14.99 1.18 -35.28
CA ARG A 133 -15.26 0.67 -33.93
C ARG A 133 -13.93 0.58 -33.19
N ASN A 134 -13.75 1.32 -32.11
CA ASN A 134 -12.90 0.86 -31.02
C ASN A 134 -13.33 -0.58 -30.72
N GLN A 135 -12.41 -1.53 -30.88
CA GLN A 135 -12.71 -2.93 -30.62
C GLN A 135 -12.95 -3.08 -29.11
N ARG A 136 -14.22 -2.99 -28.72
CA ARG A 136 -14.68 -3.44 -27.40
C ARG A 136 -14.25 -4.90 -27.32
N ALA A 137 -13.40 -5.21 -26.33
CA ALA A 137 -12.99 -6.56 -26.01
C ALA A 137 -14.21 -7.50 -26.06
N GLU A 138 -14.03 -8.64 -26.69
CA GLU A 138 -15.14 -9.52 -27.06
C GLU A 138 -15.91 -9.97 -25.82
N ALA A 139 -17.20 -10.27 -26.00
CA ALA A 139 -18.11 -10.54 -24.88
C ALA A 139 -17.83 -11.86 -24.12
N TRP A 140 -16.69 -12.51 -24.38
CA TRP A 140 -16.11 -13.64 -23.65
C TRP A 140 -14.77 -13.28 -22.96
N GLU A 141 -14.02 -12.30 -23.46
CA GLU A 141 -12.77 -11.78 -22.83
C GLU A 141 -13.13 -11.07 -21.52
N LEU A 142 -14.11 -10.16 -21.59
CA LEU A 142 -14.68 -9.42 -20.45
C LEU A 142 -15.43 -10.31 -19.41
N ARG A 143 -15.40 -11.64 -19.55
CA ARG A 143 -15.98 -12.59 -18.58
C ARG A 143 -14.94 -13.20 -17.63
N GLN A 144 -13.65 -13.04 -17.89
CA GLN A 144 -12.57 -13.50 -17.00
C GLN A 144 -11.95 -12.36 -16.17
N GLU A 145 -12.20 -11.11 -16.55
CA GLU A 145 -11.79 -9.93 -15.80
C GLU A 145 -12.97 -9.36 -15.01
N ASP A 146 -12.76 -9.06 -13.73
CA ASP A 146 -13.71 -8.32 -12.87
C ASP A 146 -13.84 -6.87 -13.34
N SER A 147 -14.49 -6.69 -14.50
CA SER A 147 -14.62 -5.41 -15.19
C SER A 147 -15.23 -4.35 -14.28
N ASP A 148 -16.29 -4.70 -13.55
CA ASP A 148 -16.94 -3.82 -12.57
C ASP A 148 -16.02 -3.54 -11.36
N GLY A 149 -15.15 -4.47 -10.98
CA GLY A 149 -14.11 -4.27 -9.98
C GLY A 149 -13.12 -3.19 -10.44
N VAL A 150 -12.54 -3.36 -11.63
CA VAL A 150 -11.59 -2.40 -12.23
C VAL A 150 -12.24 -1.02 -12.45
N TRP A 151 -13.50 -0.96 -12.88
CA TRP A 151 -14.24 0.31 -13.00
C TRP A 151 -14.52 0.95 -11.63
N ASN A 152 -14.83 0.17 -10.59
CA ASN A 152 -15.02 0.68 -9.24
C ASN A 152 -13.72 1.19 -8.62
N GLU A 153 -12.60 0.49 -8.82
CA GLU A 153 -11.26 0.93 -8.43
C GLU A 153 -10.84 2.19 -9.18
N LEU A 154 -10.99 2.23 -10.51
CA LEU A 154 -10.68 3.42 -11.30
C LEU A 154 -11.57 4.61 -10.90
N ALA A 155 -12.85 4.38 -10.58
CA ALA A 155 -13.74 5.41 -10.06
C ALA A 155 -13.38 5.81 -8.61
N TYR A 156 -12.83 4.90 -7.79
CA TYR A 156 -12.30 5.21 -6.48
C TYR A 156 -11.02 6.05 -6.59
N PHE A 157 -10.02 5.63 -7.37
CA PHE A 157 -8.79 6.37 -7.59
C PHE A 157 -9.02 7.72 -8.29
N LYS A 158 -9.98 7.86 -9.21
CA LYS A 158 -10.39 9.16 -9.77
C LYS A 158 -11.00 10.09 -8.71
N ARG A 159 -11.82 9.57 -7.79
CA ARG A 159 -12.36 10.34 -6.66
C ARG A 159 -11.27 10.71 -5.66
N LEU A 160 -10.39 9.76 -5.30
CA LEU A 160 -9.28 9.98 -4.39
C LEU A 160 -8.29 11.01 -4.95
N ASN A 161 -7.90 10.90 -6.22
CA ASN A 161 -7.00 11.87 -6.87
C ASN A 161 -7.66 13.26 -6.95
N LYS A 162 -8.96 13.36 -7.28
CA LYS A 162 -9.69 14.64 -7.22
C LYS A 162 -9.66 15.24 -5.80
N ASN A 163 -9.91 14.44 -4.78
CA ASN A 163 -9.87 14.88 -3.38
C ASN A 163 -8.45 15.34 -3.00
N LEU A 164 -7.42 14.56 -3.31
CA LEU A 164 -6.02 14.89 -3.04
C LEU A 164 -5.55 16.15 -3.77
N ILE A 165 -6.04 16.42 -4.99
CA ILE A 165 -5.79 17.67 -5.71
C ILE A 165 -6.43 18.85 -4.96
N THR A 166 -7.68 18.72 -4.51
CA THR A 166 -8.34 19.79 -3.72
C THR A 166 -7.72 19.98 -2.34
N GLU A 167 -7.33 18.90 -1.65
CA GLU A 167 -6.63 18.96 -0.37
C GLU A 167 -5.25 19.60 -0.54
N LYS A 168 -4.52 19.27 -1.61
CA LYS A 168 -3.25 19.94 -1.96
C LYS A 168 -3.44 21.43 -2.17
N THR A 169 -4.41 21.87 -3.00
CA THR A 169 -4.61 23.31 -3.24
C THR A 169 -5.05 24.06 -1.99
N ASN A 170 -5.85 23.43 -1.13
CA ASN A 170 -6.27 24.01 0.15
C ASN A 170 -5.08 24.14 1.10
N LEU A 171 -4.24 23.11 1.23
CA LEU A 171 -3.03 23.14 2.06
C LEU A 171 -2.00 24.16 1.53
N GLU A 172 -1.89 24.35 0.22
CA GLU A 172 -1.05 25.40 -0.37
C GLU A 172 -1.57 26.80 -0.06
N GLU A 173 -2.90 27.03 -0.06
CA GLU A 173 -3.50 28.30 0.39
C GLU A 173 -3.38 28.48 1.92
N GLU A 174 -3.57 27.44 2.74
CA GLU A 174 -3.37 27.48 4.20
C GLU A 174 -1.91 27.79 4.57
N VAL A 175 -0.93 27.23 3.86
CA VAL A 175 0.50 27.52 4.08
C VAL A 175 0.85 28.95 3.68
N ASP A 176 0.30 29.48 2.58
CA ASP A 176 0.51 30.89 2.20
C ASP A 176 -0.13 31.84 3.22
N VAL A 177 -1.33 31.52 3.74
CA VAL A 177 -2.01 32.29 4.80
C VAL A 177 -1.27 32.23 6.13
N LEU A 178 -0.80 31.06 6.57
CA LEU A 178 -0.07 30.89 7.82
C LEU A 178 1.29 31.59 7.82
N ARG A 179 1.94 31.70 6.65
CA ARG A 179 3.16 32.52 6.47
C ARG A 179 2.88 34.00 6.70
N VAL A 180 1.89 34.54 5.97
CA VAL A 180 1.42 35.93 6.14
C VAL A 180 1.02 36.21 7.58
N GLN A 181 0.24 35.33 8.21
CA GLN A 181 -0.15 35.48 9.62
C GLN A 181 1.06 35.47 10.53
N ALA A 182 2.01 34.55 10.35
CA ALA A 182 3.25 34.51 11.14
C ALA A 182 4.13 35.75 10.91
N ALA A 183 4.04 36.44 9.78
CA ALA A 183 4.72 37.72 9.56
C ALA A 183 4.01 38.87 10.29
N VAL A 184 2.67 38.95 10.21
CA VAL A 184 1.85 39.90 10.98
C VAL A 184 2.05 39.71 12.49
N ASP A 185 2.05 38.46 12.96
CA ASP A 185 2.27 38.11 14.37
C ASP A 185 3.66 38.58 14.83
N ARG A 186 4.72 38.37 14.04
CA ARG A 186 6.07 38.89 14.34
C ARG A 186 6.07 40.41 14.50
N VAL A 187 5.40 41.15 13.62
CA VAL A 187 5.37 42.62 13.72
C VAL A 187 4.54 43.07 14.92
N THR A 188 3.35 42.50 15.13
CA THR A 188 2.48 42.90 16.26
C THR A 188 3.09 42.60 17.62
N LEU A 189 3.91 41.55 17.74
CA LEU A 189 4.69 41.26 18.95
C LEU A 189 5.74 42.34 19.24
N GLU A 190 6.42 42.87 18.21
CA GLU A 190 7.39 43.96 18.37
C GLU A 190 6.70 45.32 18.61
N GLU A 191 5.57 45.59 17.94
CA GLU A 191 4.68 46.72 18.24
C GLU A 191 4.25 46.70 19.72
N MET A 192 3.81 45.53 20.23
CA MET A 192 3.44 45.36 21.64
C MET A 192 4.62 45.46 22.60
N ARG A 193 5.80 44.91 22.27
CA ARG A 193 7.04 45.06 23.05
C ARG A 193 7.37 46.54 23.22
N LEU A 194 7.30 47.32 22.14
CA LEU A 194 7.57 48.76 22.17
C LEU A 194 6.54 49.57 22.93
N CYS A 195 5.26 49.20 22.90
CA CYS A 195 4.25 49.82 23.76
C CYS A 195 4.55 49.56 25.25
N LEU A 196 4.83 48.32 25.63
CA LEU A 196 5.15 47.94 27.01
C LEU A 196 6.46 48.60 27.51
N GLN A 197 7.47 48.74 26.64
CA GLN A 197 8.70 49.45 26.97
C GLN A 197 8.44 50.95 27.19
N GLN A 198 7.60 51.59 26.38
CA GLN A 198 7.20 52.99 26.56
C GLN A 198 6.41 53.20 27.85
N GLU A 199 5.47 52.31 28.19
CA GLU A 199 4.76 52.33 29.47
C GLU A 199 5.73 52.18 30.66
N HIS A 200 6.75 51.32 30.54
CA HIS A 200 7.77 51.14 31.57
C HIS A 200 8.66 52.39 31.73
N GLU A 201 9.12 52.99 30.63
CA GLU A 201 9.89 54.24 30.64
C GLU A 201 9.07 55.41 31.22
N GLU A 202 7.78 55.50 30.90
CA GLU A 202 6.87 56.48 31.51
C GLU A 202 6.68 56.28 33.02
N LEU A 203 6.59 55.03 33.50
CA LEU A 203 6.47 54.74 34.92
C LEU A 203 7.77 55.12 35.67
N LEU A 204 8.94 54.80 35.10
CA LEU A 204 10.23 55.21 35.68
C LEU A 204 10.40 56.74 35.74
N LEU A 205 9.87 57.48 34.76
CA LEU A 205 9.83 58.95 34.80
C LEU A 205 8.91 59.45 35.92
N LYS A 206 7.72 58.88 36.08
CA LYS A 206 6.76 59.23 37.14
C LYS A 206 7.29 58.91 38.54
N GLU A 207 8.05 57.82 38.70
CA GLU A 207 8.76 57.49 39.95
C GLU A 207 9.88 58.48 40.26
N ALA A 208 10.69 58.85 39.26
CA ALA A 208 11.76 59.85 39.42
C ALA A 208 11.20 61.23 39.82
N GLU A 209 10.12 61.68 39.15
CA GLU A 209 9.40 62.91 39.52
C GLU A 209 8.80 62.83 40.94
N GLY A 210 8.28 61.66 41.34
CA GLY A 210 7.81 61.41 42.70
C GLY A 210 8.92 61.57 43.76
N THR A 211 10.10 61.00 43.54
CA THR A 211 11.23 61.12 44.48
C THR A 211 11.77 62.55 44.60
N ALA A 212 11.81 63.30 43.50
CA ALA A 212 12.30 64.70 43.51
C ALA A 212 11.44 65.66 44.35
N VAL A 213 10.23 65.27 44.74
CA VAL A 213 9.31 66.07 45.58
C VAL A 213 9.47 65.75 47.08
N THR A 214 10.12 64.64 47.46
CA THR A 214 10.14 64.17 48.86
C THR A 214 11.35 64.58 49.70
N ASP A 215 12.45 65.04 49.10
CA ASP A 215 13.72 65.32 49.83
C ASP A 215 13.72 66.66 50.62
N GLY A 216 12.54 67.22 50.89
CA GLY A 216 12.34 68.56 51.45
C GLY A 216 11.49 68.63 52.74
N GLY A 217 11.53 67.62 53.62
CA GLY A 217 10.67 67.59 54.82
C GLY A 217 11.25 66.85 56.03
N SER A 218 11.80 67.58 57.00
CA SER A 218 12.26 67.00 58.28
C SER A 218 11.06 66.53 59.15
N PRO A 219 11.10 65.32 59.74
CA PRO A 219 9.90 64.69 60.30
C PRO A 219 9.49 65.26 61.66
N LYS A 220 8.32 65.90 61.73
CA LYS A 220 7.65 66.20 62.99
C LYS A 220 7.04 64.92 63.59
N THR A 221 7.16 64.75 64.89
CA THR A 221 6.68 63.57 65.61
C THR A 221 5.17 63.38 65.44
N PRO A 222 4.69 62.19 65.04
CA PRO A 222 3.28 61.95 64.81
C PRO A 222 2.51 61.90 66.14
N SER A 223 1.40 62.64 66.21
CA SER A 223 0.43 62.52 67.30
C SER A 223 -0.11 61.09 67.41
N VAL A 224 -0.47 60.65 68.61
CA VAL A 224 -0.92 59.27 68.91
C VAL A 224 -2.03 58.81 67.97
N ARG A 225 -2.99 59.69 67.64
CA ARG A 225 -4.09 59.38 66.71
C ARG A 225 -3.63 59.19 65.26
N GLY A 226 -2.54 59.84 64.86
CA GLY A 226 -1.85 59.61 63.59
C GLY A 226 -1.10 58.27 63.58
N LEU A 227 -0.46 57.91 64.70
CA LEU A 227 0.14 56.58 64.89
C LEU A 227 -0.91 55.46 64.87
N GLU A 228 -2.11 55.68 65.41
CA GLU A 228 -3.24 54.75 65.35
C GLU A 228 -3.75 54.56 63.92
N SER A 229 -3.99 55.65 63.18
CA SER A 229 -4.37 55.59 61.77
C SER A 229 -3.29 54.90 60.91
N ALA A 230 -2.01 55.21 61.17
CA ALA A 230 -0.89 54.56 60.51
C ALA A 230 -0.80 53.06 60.86
N ARG A 231 -1.05 52.67 62.13
CA ARG A 231 -1.10 51.26 62.56
C ARG A 231 -2.20 50.49 61.83
N VAL A 232 -3.42 51.03 61.75
CA VAL A 232 -4.53 50.38 61.00
C VAL A 232 -4.20 50.27 59.51
N GLN A 233 -3.55 51.27 58.93
CA GLN A 233 -3.13 51.24 57.53
C GLN A 233 -1.97 50.25 57.29
N VAL A 234 -1.01 50.13 58.22
CA VAL A 234 0.04 49.11 58.22
C VAL A 234 -0.57 47.72 58.39
N GLU A 235 -1.53 47.50 59.27
CA GLU A 235 -2.21 46.21 59.45
C GLU A 235 -2.97 45.80 58.17
N LYS A 236 -3.62 46.77 57.50
CA LYS A 236 -4.27 46.55 56.20
C LYS A 236 -3.25 46.21 55.09
N LEU A 237 -2.08 46.85 55.10
CA LEU A 237 -0.98 46.53 54.18
C LEU A 237 -0.37 45.16 54.48
N GLN A 238 -0.13 44.81 55.76
CA GLN A 238 0.33 43.49 56.19
C GLN A 238 -0.63 42.38 55.76
N LYS A 239 -1.95 42.61 55.89
CA LYS A 239 -2.97 41.67 55.39
C LYS A 239 -2.94 41.52 53.87
N ARG A 240 -2.64 42.59 53.12
CA ARG A 240 -2.48 42.56 51.65
C ARG A 240 -1.17 41.89 51.21
N VAL A 241 -0.06 42.16 51.89
CA VAL A 241 1.23 41.46 51.70
C VAL A 241 1.04 39.97 52.00
N GLY A 242 0.47 39.61 53.15
CA GLY A 242 0.15 38.22 53.51
C GLY A 242 -0.95 37.53 52.68
N SER A 243 -1.56 38.22 51.71
CA SER A 243 -2.32 37.59 50.61
C SER A 243 -1.47 37.43 49.35
N LEU A 244 -0.67 38.44 48.99
CA LEU A 244 0.26 38.39 47.85
C LEU A 244 1.38 37.36 48.05
N GLU A 245 1.86 37.14 49.28
CA GLU A 245 2.80 36.08 49.63
C GLU A 245 2.21 34.69 49.36
N LYS A 246 0.94 34.48 49.72
CA LYS A 246 0.24 33.20 49.48
C LYS A 246 -0.04 32.99 47.99
N GLU A 247 -0.37 34.05 47.27
CA GLU A 247 -0.52 34.04 45.82
C GLU A 247 0.82 33.74 45.13
N ALA A 248 1.92 34.33 45.58
CA ALA A 248 3.27 34.02 45.14
C ALA A 248 3.69 32.57 45.46
N GLU A 249 3.30 32.03 46.62
CA GLU A 249 3.56 30.62 46.97
C GLU A 249 2.79 29.65 46.03
N LEU A 250 1.53 29.96 45.72
CA LEU A 250 0.72 29.21 44.75
C LEU A 250 1.27 29.33 43.33
N LEU A 251 1.78 30.51 42.95
CA LEU A 251 2.44 30.73 41.66
C LEU A 251 3.79 29.99 41.57
N LYS A 252 4.55 29.85 42.66
CA LYS A 252 5.74 28.97 42.70
C LYS A 252 5.35 27.50 42.54
N GLN A 253 4.33 27.04 43.26
CA GLN A 253 3.86 25.64 43.19
C GLN A 253 3.37 25.28 41.79
N THR A 254 2.51 26.12 41.19
CA THR A 254 2.04 25.90 39.81
C THR A 254 3.18 26.01 38.77
N ASN A 255 4.19 26.86 38.98
CA ASN A 255 5.39 26.87 38.14
C ASN A 255 6.25 25.60 38.30
N GLN A 256 6.29 24.98 39.47
CA GLN A 256 6.95 23.67 39.69
C GLN A 256 6.16 22.53 39.02
N GLU A 257 4.83 22.52 39.12
CA GLU A 257 4.00 21.57 38.36
C GLU A 257 4.16 21.76 36.83
N LEU A 258 4.32 23.00 36.37
CA LEU A 258 4.60 23.33 34.97
C LEU A 258 6.01 22.95 34.53
N SER A 259 7.04 23.03 35.38
CA SER A 259 8.39 22.52 35.05
C SER A 259 8.43 20.99 35.03
N GLU A 260 7.78 20.33 36.00
CA GLU A 260 7.63 18.87 36.00
C GLU A 260 6.87 18.35 34.77
N THR A 261 5.77 19.00 34.38
CA THR A 261 5.02 18.60 33.17
C THR A 261 5.81 18.88 31.90
N LYS A 262 6.54 19.99 31.80
CA LYS A 262 7.52 20.23 30.72
C LYS A 262 8.57 19.12 30.66
N GLU A 263 9.16 18.71 31.78
CA GLU A 263 10.11 17.59 31.82
C GLU A 263 9.49 16.26 31.38
N ARG A 264 8.29 15.93 31.86
CA ARG A 264 7.58 14.70 31.46
C ARG A 264 7.28 14.68 29.96
N LEU A 265 6.94 15.84 29.38
CA LEU A 265 6.77 16.00 27.92
C LEU A 265 8.10 15.85 27.16
N HIS A 266 9.21 16.44 27.63
CA HIS A 266 10.53 16.24 27.01
C HIS A 266 10.98 14.78 27.08
N LYS A 267 10.69 14.08 28.18
CA LYS A 267 10.96 12.64 28.34
C LYS A 267 10.11 11.81 27.37
N ARG A 268 8.85 12.18 27.09
CA ARG A 268 8.03 11.52 26.06
C ARG A 268 8.46 11.87 24.63
N ALA A 269 8.89 13.10 24.35
CA ALA A 269 9.45 13.50 23.06
C ALA A 269 10.68 12.65 22.71
N ARG A 270 11.65 12.52 23.63
CA ARG A 270 12.83 11.65 23.47
C ARG A 270 12.50 10.15 23.36
N SER A 271 11.33 9.72 23.85
CA SER A 271 10.82 8.36 23.63
C SER A 271 10.30 8.22 22.20
N LEU A 272 9.49 9.18 21.75
CA LEU A 272 8.95 9.23 20.39
C LEU A 272 10.05 9.36 19.32
N GLU A 273 11.09 10.15 19.57
CA GLU A 273 12.27 10.26 18.70
C GLU A 273 12.95 8.90 18.50
N LYS A 274 13.12 8.12 19.57
CA LYS A 274 13.68 6.75 19.50
C LYS A 274 12.72 5.76 18.85
N GLU A 275 11.42 5.85 19.14
CA GLU A 275 10.38 5.07 18.47
C GLU A 275 10.36 5.36 16.96
N MET A 276 10.60 6.61 16.54
CA MET A 276 10.73 6.99 15.13
C MET A 276 12.02 6.51 14.49
N GLU A 277 13.17 6.50 15.18
CA GLU A 277 14.43 6.01 14.61
C GLU A 277 14.37 4.49 14.35
N ILE A 278 13.88 3.72 15.32
CA ILE A 278 13.65 2.27 15.17
C ILE A 278 12.68 1.99 14.01
N LEU A 279 11.65 2.83 13.83
CA LEU A 279 10.75 2.73 12.69
C LEU A 279 11.41 3.08 11.35
N LYS A 280 12.45 3.93 11.30
CA LYS A 280 13.23 4.14 10.07
C LYS A 280 14.08 2.91 9.76
N GLU A 281 14.79 2.37 10.75
CA GLU A 281 15.64 1.19 10.64
C GLU A 281 14.82 0.01 10.06
N VAL A 282 13.67 -0.32 10.68
CA VAL A 282 12.77 -1.38 10.19
C VAL A 282 12.21 -1.09 8.79
N ASN A 283 11.96 0.17 8.42
CA ASN A 283 11.55 0.51 7.06
C ASN A 283 12.70 0.35 6.04
N GLN A 284 13.96 0.57 6.43
CA GLN A 284 15.12 0.31 5.59
C GLN A 284 15.31 -1.19 5.37
N GLU A 285 15.26 -2.01 6.44
CA GLU A 285 15.30 -3.48 6.35
C GLU A 285 14.21 -4.04 5.42
N LEU A 286 12.98 -3.49 5.50
CA LEU A 286 11.86 -3.89 4.62
C LEU A 286 12.05 -3.46 3.16
N LEU A 287 12.73 -2.35 2.90
CA LEU A 287 13.09 -1.93 1.53
C LEU A 287 14.19 -2.82 0.95
N GLU A 288 15.26 -3.09 1.71
CA GLU A 288 16.32 -4.02 1.30
C GLU A 288 15.77 -5.42 1.04
N GLY A 289 14.92 -5.94 1.94
CA GLY A 289 14.24 -7.22 1.76
C GLY A 289 13.36 -7.26 0.50
N ARG A 290 12.67 -6.15 0.18
CA ARG A 290 11.90 -6.00 -1.05
C ARG A 290 12.80 -6.02 -2.30
N GLU A 291 13.95 -5.36 -2.28
CA GLU A 291 14.90 -5.37 -3.41
C GLU A 291 15.56 -6.74 -3.60
N GLN A 292 15.89 -7.44 -2.53
CA GLN A 292 16.37 -8.83 -2.56
C GLN A 292 15.30 -9.77 -3.14
N LEU A 293 14.04 -9.63 -2.74
CA LEU A 293 12.93 -10.37 -3.34
C LEU A 293 12.76 -10.02 -4.83
N GLN A 294 12.80 -8.75 -5.21
CA GLN A 294 12.65 -8.31 -6.59
C GLN A 294 13.79 -8.82 -7.50
N THR A 295 15.04 -8.81 -7.03
CA THR A 295 16.18 -9.37 -7.77
C THR A 295 16.12 -10.90 -7.86
N SER A 296 15.64 -11.60 -6.83
CA SER A 296 15.40 -13.05 -6.90
C SER A 296 14.29 -13.42 -7.90
N LEU A 297 13.19 -12.66 -7.95
CA LEU A 297 12.10 -12.82 -8.91
C LEU A 297 12.57 -12.56 -10.35
N LEU A 298 13.41 -11.54 -10.56
CA LEU A 298 14.03 -11.28 -11.88
C LEU A 298 14.95 -12.44 -12.31
N ARG A 299 15.71 -13.04 -11.38
CA ARG A 299 16.56 -14.21 -11.64
C ARG A 299 15.75 -15.46 -11.98
N LEU A 300 14.66 -15.73 -11.25
CA LEU A 300 13.75 -16.83 -11.55
C LEU A 300 13.04 -16.62 -12.90
N ARG A 301 12.65 -15.38 -13.23
CA ARG A 301 12.04 -15.03 -14.52
C ARG A 301 13.00 -15.19 -15.69
N SER A 302 14.28 -14.84 -15.54
CA SER A 302 15.29 -15.04 -16.59
C SER A 302 15.65 -16.52 -16.76
N GLN A 303 15.74 -17.29 -15.66
CA GLN A 303 15.90 -18.75 -15.71
C GLN A 303 14.73 -19.44 -16.42
N GLY A 304 13.48 -19.10 -16.07
CA GLY A 304 12.29 -19.63 -16.74
C GLY A 304 12.19 -19.24 -18.21
N ALA A 305 12.62 -18.03 -18.57
CA ALA A 305 12.71 -17.61 -19.97
C ALA A 305 13.78 -18.39 -20.75
N ALA A 306 14.94 -18.67 -20.14
CA ALA A 306 15.99 -19.48 -20.75
C ALA A 306 15.57 -20.95 -20.92
N GLN A 307 14.87 -21.53 -19.94
CA GLN A 307 14.26 -22.86 -20.05
C GLN A 307 13.27 -22.92 -21.21
N GLN A 308 12.30 -22.00 -21.27
CA GLN A 308 11.34 -21.94 -22.38
C GLN A 308 11.99 -21.73 -23.75
N GLN A 309 13.15 -21.06 -23.83
CA GLN A 309 13.91 -20.95 -25.08
C GLN A 309 14.61 -22.28 -25.44
N ALA A 310 15.18 -22.99 -24.47
CA ALA A 310 15.76 -24.32 -24.66
C ALA A 310 14.71 -25.35 -25.11
N ASP A 311 13.54 -25.38 -24.45
CA ASP A 311 12.42 -26.28 -24.81
C ASP A 311 11.94 -26.01 -26.24
N ARG A 312 11.77 -24.73 -26.62
CA ARG A 312 11.41 -24.34 -27.99
C ARG A 312 12.47 -24.75 -29.01
N ALA A 313 13.75 -24.58 -28.69
CA ALA A 313 14.84 -25.00 -29.57
C ALA A 313 14.88 -26.54 -29.73
N TRP A 314 14.65 -27.28 -28.65
CA TRP A 314 14.55 -28.75 -28.67
C TRP A 314 13.37 -29.22 -29.54
N HIS A 315 12.17 -28.68 -29.32
CA HIS A 315 11.01 -28.98 -30.16
C HIS A 315 11.23 -28.60 -31.63
N GLN A 316 11.89 -27.48 -31.92
CA GLN A 316 12.25 -27.11 -33.30
C GLN A 316 13.25 -28.09 -33.92
N GLY A 317 14.21 -28.62 -33.15
CA GLY A 317 15.13 -29.67 -33.59
C GLY A 317 14.39 -30.95 -33.98
N VAL A 318 13.53 -31.45 -33.10
CA VAL A 318 12.70 -32.64 -33.35
C VAL A 318 11.78 -32.45 -34.57
N VAL A 319 11.15 -31.28 -34.72
CA VAL A 319 10.32 -30.98 -35.91
C VAL A 319 11.15 -31.01 -37.19
N GLN A 320 12.35 -30.41 -37.21
CA GLN A 320 13.24 -30.47 -38.37
C GLN A 320 13.68 -31.90 -38.70
N GLU A 321 13.88 -32.76 -37.71
CA GLU A 321 14.23 -34.17 -37.94
C GLU A 321 13.06 -34.94 -38.54
N MET A 322 11.85 -34.79 -37.99
CA MET A 322 10.63 -35.35 -38.58
C MET A 322 10.37 -34.83 -40.00
N GLU A 323 10.68 -33.56 -40.31
CA GLU A 323 10.61 -33.03 -41.67
C GLU A 323 11.63 -33.67 -42.62
N ARG A 324 12.88 -33.88 -42.17
CA ARG A 324 13.92 -34.59 -42.94
C ARG A 324 13.49 -36.01 -43.26
N GLU A 325 12.93 -36.73 -42.28
CA GLU A 325 12.38 -38.08 -42.47
C GLU A 325 11.17 -38.09 -43.42
N LEU A 326 10.20 -37.20 -43.24
CA LEU A 326 9.07 -37.06 -44.16
C LEU A 326 9.53 -36.76 -45.59
N VAL A 327 10.57 -35.95 -45.78
CA VAL A 327 11.19 -35.69 -47.08
C VAL A 327 11.88 -36.95 -47.63
N ALA A 328 12.55 -37.75 -46.80
CA ALA A 328 13.16 -39.03 -47.19
C ALA A 328 12.09 -40.06 -47.62
N CYS A 329 11.05 -40.25 -46.81
CA CYS A 329 9.90 -41.11 -47.13
C CYS A 329 9.18 -40.65 -48.41
N ARG A 330 8.98 -39.33 -48.60
CA ARG A 330 8.45 -38.76 -49.85
C ARG A 330 9.38 -39.01 -51.05
N LYS A 331 10.71 -39.08 -50.87
CA LYS A 331 11.67 -39.46 -51.93
C LYS A 331 11.59 -40.96 -52.25
N GLN A 332 11.51 -41.83 -51.24
CA GLN A 332 11.35 -43.28 -51.41
C GLN A 332 10.03 -43.64 -52.11
N LEU A 333 8.89 -43.06 -51.67
CA LEU A 333 7.58 -43.27 -52.30
C LEU A 333 7.57 -42.83 -53.78
N ARG A 334 8.32 -41.78 -54.13
CA ARG A 334 8.50 -41.36 -55.53
C ARG A 334 9.35 -42.35 -56.35
N ARG A 335 10.32 -43.05 -55.74
CA ARG A 335 11.08 -44.14 -56.40
C ARG A 335 10.18 -45.36 -56.63
N ALA A 336 9.53 -45.87 -55.58
CA ALA A 336 8.60 -47.00 -55.66
C ALA A 336 7.44 -46.76 -56.65
N ARG A 337 6.93 -45.53 -56.76
CA ARG A 337 5.93 -45.16 -57.79
C ARG A 337 6.49 -45.24 -59.22
N ARG A 338 7.76 -44.87 -59.45
CA ARG A 338 8.44 -44.97 -60.76
C ARG A 338 8.71 -46.42 -61.13
N GLU A 339 9.23 -47.22 -60.20
CA GLU A 339 9.41 -48.67 -60.37
C GLU A 339 8.06 -49.35 -60.66
N GLY A 340 7.02 -49.00 -59.91
CA GLY A 340 5.65 -49.46 -60.15
C GLY A 340 5.10 -49.07 -61.52
N THR A 341 5.41 -47.88 -62.05
CA THR A 341 5.09 -47.56 -63.46
C THR A 341 5.90 -48.40 -64.45
N GLN A 342 7.20 -48.60 -64.24
CA GLN A 342 8.04 -49.42 -65.13
C GLN A 342 7.56 -50.87 -65.18
N MET A 343 7.18 -51.44 -64.04
CA MET A 343 6.64 -52.80 -63.96
C MET A 343 5.26 -52.92 -64.63
N ARG A 344 4.40 -51.89 -64.59
CA ARG A 344 3.17 -51.84 -65.38
C ARG A 344 3.45 -51.84 -66.89
N HIS A 345 4.36 -51.00 -67.38
CA HIS A 345 4.74 -50.99 -68.79
C HIS A 345 5.35 -52.34 -69.24
N ARG A 346 6.14 -53.01 -68.39
CA ARG A 346 6.64 -54.37 -68.66
C ARG A 346 5.51 -55.40 -68.76
N LEU A 347 4.54 -55.35 -67.84
CA LEU A 347 3.36 -56.22 -67.86
C LEU A 347 2.45 -55.95 -69.09
N GLU A 348 2.33 -54.69 -69.51
CA GLU A 348 1.56 -54.30 -70.69
C GLU A 348 2.22 -54.81 -71.98
N ARG A 349 3.55 -54.72 -72.12
CA ARG A 349 4.29 -55.39 -73.21
C ARG A 349 4.07 -56.90 -73.21
N ALA A 350 4.29 -57.56 -72.08
CA ALA A 350 4.06 -59.00 -71.98
C ALA A 350 2.60 -59.42 -72.28
N ARG A 351 1.61 -58.56 -72.00
CA ARG A 351 0.21 -58.74 -72.40
C ARG A 351 0.00 -58.56 -73.90
N GLN A 352 0.69 -57.60 -74.54
CA GLN A 352 0.70 -57.41 -75.99
C GLN A 352 1.34 -58.63 -76.68
N ASP A 353 2.49 -59.10 -76.19
CA ASP A 353 3.19 -60.30 -76.69
C ASP A 353 2.31 -61.56 -76.58
N LEU A 354 1.67 -61.77 -75.41
CA LEU A 354 0.68 -62.84 -75.22
C LEU A 354 -0.63 -62.62 -75.99
N GLY A 355 -0.88 -61.41 -76.51
CA GLY A 355 -1.94 -61.10 -77.46
C GLY A 355 -1.56 -61.51 -78.88
N LEU A 356 -0.35 -61.16 -79.31
CA LEU A 356 0.23 -61.55 -80.60
C LEU A 356 0.38 -63.08 -80.71
N LEU A 357 0.85 -63.75 -79.64
CA LEU A 357 0.95 -65.21 -79.59
C LEU A 357 -0.42 -65.90 -79.62
N ARG A 358 -1.45 -65.30 -79.01
CA ARG A 358 -2.84 -65.79 -79.13
C ARG A 358 -3.37 -65.58 -80.55
N ALA A 359 -3.22 -64.39 -81.12
CA ALA A 359 -3.60 -64.12 -82.51
C ALA A 359 -2.89 -65.07 -83.49
N ALA A 360 -1.61 -65.39 -83.27
CA ALA A 360 -0.87 -66.36 -84.07
C ALA A 360 -1.39 -67.80 -83.89
N ARG A 361 -1.76 -68.22 -82.66
CA ARG A 361 -2.41 -69.50 -82.39
C ARG A 361 -3.79 -69.58 -83.03
N ASP A 362 -4.59 -68.52 -82.94
CA ASP A 362 -5.94 -68.46 -83.46
C ASP A 362 -5.94 -68.37 -85.00
N TYR A 363 -4.96 -67.69 -85.59
CA TYR A 363 -4.70 -67.71 -87.03
C TYR A 363 -4.28 -69.09 -87.54
N ARG A 364 -3.38 -69.79 -86.83
CA ARG A 364 -3.07 -71.21 -87.14
C ARG A 364 -4.31 -72.10 -87.00
N SER A 365 -5.14 -71.87 -85.97
CA SER A 365 -6.37 -72.62 -85.72
C SER A 365 -7.47 -72.33 -86.76
N ARG A 366 -7.52 -71.10 -87.30
CA ARG A 366 -8.33 -70.74 -88.47
C ARG A 366 -7.81 -71.40 -89.74
N LYS A 367 -6.51 -71.34 -90.01
CA LYS A 367 -5.90 -71.99 -91.19
C LYS A 367 -6.09 -73.52 -91.19
N HIS A 368 -6.16 -74.16 -90.02
CA HIS A 368 -6.55 -75.57 -89.86
C HIS A 368 -8.07 -75.84 -89.96
N ARG A 369 -8.92 -74.81 -89.87
CA ARG A 369 -10.38 -74.89 -90.16
C ARG A 369 -10.71 -74.55 -91.62
N GLU A 370 -9.99 -73.62 -92.22
CA GLU A 370 -10.18 -73.14 -93.59
C GLU A 370 -9.68 -74.14 -94.65
N THR A 371 -9.00 -75.21 -94.22
CA THR A 371 -8.56 -76.33 -95.07
C THR A 371 -9.55 -77.50 -95.10
N THR A 372 -10.73 -77.41 -94.47
CA THR A 372 -11.79 -78.44 -94.56
C THR A 372 -13.21 -77.85 -94.73
N ALA A 373 -13.94 -78.44 -95.69
CA ALA A 373 -15.38 -78.30 -95.97
C ALA A 373 -15.90 -76.99 -96.63
N ASN A 374 -16.34 -77.13 -97.89
CA ASN A 374 -17.44 -76.35 -98.47
C ASN A 374 -18.78 -76.73 -97.82
N SER A 375 -19.73 -75.78 -97.71
CA SER A 375 -21.19 -75.92 -97.96
C SER A 375 -22.03 -74.98 -97.06
N PRO A 376 -23.09 -74.32 -97.57
CA PRO A 376 -23.88 -73.34 -96.80
C PRO A 376 -25.16 -73.91 -96.14
N ARG A 377 -25.28 -73.64 -94.84
CA ARG A 377 -26.48 -73.46 -93.97
C ARG A 377 -25.94 -73.18 -92.55
N GLY A 378 -26.57 -72.44 -91.64
CA GLY A 378 -27.96 -72.04 -91.52
C GLY A 378 -28.55 -72.68 -90.26
N TRP A 379 -29.14 -71.86 -89.36
CA TRP A 379 -29.64 -72.25 -88.01
C TRP A 379 -28.50 -72.60 -87.03
N GLU A 380 -28.32 -71.95 -85.87
CA GLU A 380 -29.16 -71.73 -84.68
C GLU A 380 -29.08 -72.89 -83.66
N ARG A 381 -28.92 -72.53 -82.36
CA ARG A 381 -28.99 -73.40 -81.16
C ARG A 381 -27.80 -74.39 -81.01
N GLN A 382 -27.35 -74.79 -79.80
CA GLN A 382 -27.87 -74.64 -78.43
C GLN A 382 -26.80 -74.13 -77.41
N GLN A 383 -27.19 -74.00 -76.13
CA GLN A 383 -26.32 -73.64 -74.98
C GLN A 383 -25.64 -74.89 -74.37
N PRO A 384 -24.88 -74.79 -73.25
CA PRO A 384 -25.54 -74.76 -71.92
C PRO A 384 -25.02 -73.71 -70.92
N ARG A 385 -25.94 -73.22 -70.06
CA ARG A 385 -25.68 -72.60 -68.75
C ARG A 385 -25.27 -73.69 -67.73
N PRO A 386 -24.45 -73.41 -66.70
CA PRO A 386 -24.91 -72.76 -65.44
C PRO A 386 -23.89 -71.76 -64.83
N ARG A 387 -24.17 -70.90 -63.83
CA ARG A 387 -25.40 -70.41 -63.16
C ARG A 387 -25.07 -69.05 -62.47
N HIS A 388 -26.12 -68.26 -62.17
CA HIS A 388 -26.33 -67.14 -61.20
C HIS A 388 -25.14 -66.44 -60.47
N THR A 389 -25.22 -65.16 -60.09
CA THR A 389 -26.38 -64.27 -59.78
C THR A 389 -26.34 -62.89 -60.48
N HIS A 390 -27.45 -62.16 -60.42
CA HIS A 390 -27.62 -60.74 -60.84
C HIS A 390 -27.63 -59.82 -59.59
N SER A 391 -27.64 -58.48 -59.59
CA SER A 391 -28.08 -57.43 -60.55
C SER A 391 -27.24 -56.15 -60.33
N ARG A 392 -26.90 -55.28 -61.30
CA ARG A 392 -27.73 -54.23 -61.97
C ARG A 392 -28.51 -53.36 -60.95
N ALA A 393 -28.41 -52.02 -60.91
CA ALA A 393 -28.18 -51.05 -62.00
C ALA A 393 -27.35 -49.77 -61.64
N ARG A 394 -27.23 -48.86 -62.62
CA ARG A 394 -26.65 -47.49 -62.56
C ARG A 394 -27.27 -46.60 -61.46
N SER A 395 -26.47 -45.70 -60.88
CA SER A 395 -26.67 -44.23 -60.98
C SER A 395 -25.50 -43.42 -60.39
N ARG A 396 -25.56 -42.08 -60.48
CA ARG A 396 -24.51 -41.12 -60.08
C ARG A 396 -24.39 -40.98 -58.55
N PRO A 397 -23.19 -40.74 -57.98
CA PRO A 397 -23.08 -40.13 -56.67
C PRO A 397 -23.28 -38.61 -56.78
N ALA A 398 -24.16 -38.07 -55.93
CA ALA A 398 -24.20 -36.66 -55.54
C ALA A 398 -24.37 -36.61 -54.02
N GLN A 399 -23.80 -35.58 -53.38
CA GLN A 399 -24.05 -35.25 -51.97
C GLN A 399 -25.43 -34.55 -51.84
N PRO A 400 -26.09 -34.40 -50.64
CA PRO A 400 -25.44 -34.09 -49.35
C PRO A 400 -26.13 -34.54 -48.02
N SER A 401 -25.48 -34.16 -46.91
CA SER A 401 -26.02 -33.61 -45.62
C SER A 401 -27.14 -34.28 -44.78
N THR A 402 -26.76 -34.60 -43.52
CA THR A 402 -27.44 -34.25 -42.23
C THR A 402 -28.90 -34.65 -41.91
N SER A 403 -29.05 -35.65 -41.02
CA SER A 403 -30.03 -35.75 -39.89
C SER A 403 -29.64 -37.00 -39.08
N LYS A 404 -29.36 -36.97 -37.77
CA LYS A 404 -30.20 -36.68 -36.58
C LYS A 404 -31.10 -37.87 -36.19
N ASP A 405 -31.22 -38.06 -34.87
CA ASP A 405 -31.87 -39.16 -34.11
C ASP A 405 -31.13 -40.51 -34.21
N GLY A 406 -31.14 -41.36 -33.18
CA GLY A 406 -31.65 -41.16 -31.81
C GLY A 406 -31.92 -42.50 -31.11
N TRP A 407 -31.21 -42.79 -30.02
CA TRP A 407 -31.48 -43.90 -29.10
C TRP A 407 -31.04 -43.50 -27.68
N GLU A 408 -31.88 -43.78 -26.71
CA GLU A 408 -31.72 -43.43 -25.29
C GLU A 408 -31.46 -44.67 -24.42
N ASP A 409 -31.05 -44.40 -23.18
CA ASP A 409 -31.28 -45.20 -21.98
C ASP A 409 -30.54 -46.52 -21.67
N ILE A 410 -30.63 -46.83 -20.37
CA ILE A 410 -30.11 -47.94 -19.54
C ILE A 410 -28.83 -47.58 -18.75
N SER A 411 -28.81 -47.34 -17.43
CA SER A 411 -29.79 -46.86 -16.40
C SER A 411 -29.19 -47.05 -14.98
N VAL A 412 -29.74 -46.41 -13.93
CA VAL A 412 -29.64 -46.74 -12.45
C VAL A 412 -28.22 -46.77 -11.79
N ASP A 413 -27.95 -46.43 -10.51
CA ASP A 413 -28.63 -45.81 -9.33
C ASP A 413 -27.53 -45.09 -8.48
N SER A 414 -27.70 -44.37 -7.35
CA SER A 414 -28.78 -44.07 -6.37
C SER A 414 -28.80 -42.54 -6.11
N GLU A 415 -29.81 -41.84 -5.59
CA GLU A 415 -30.84 -42.03 -4.55
C GLU A 415 -30.47 -41.70 -3.07
N SER A 416 -30.94 -40.51 -2.63
CA SER A 416 -31.59 -40.17 -1.34
C SER A 416 -32.09 -38.71 -1.49
N ALA A 417 -33.39 -38.40 -1.56
CA ALA A 417 -34.40 -38.44 -0.48
C ALA A 417 -33.99 -37.55 0.73
N GLU A 418 -34.76 -36.57 1.24
CA GLU A 418 -36.17 -36.10 1.07
C GLU A 418 -36.23 -34.58 1.48
N GLU A 419 -37.29 -33.75 1.36
CA GLU A 419 -38.73 -33.87 0.99
C GLU A 419 -39.19 -32.56 0.24
N TYR A 420 -40.47 -32.14 0.32
CA TYR A 420 -41.01 -30.91 -0.33
C TYR A 420 -42.26 -30.35 0.42
N THR A 421 -42.39 -29.01 0.57
CA THR A 421 -43.64 -28.22 0.72
C THR A 421 -43.26 -26.73 0.56
N ASP A 422 -43.78 -25.84 -0.31
CA ASP A 422 -45.00 -25.66 -1.11
C ASP A 422 -46.02 -24.63 -0.55
N SER A 423 -46.31 -23.61 -1.38
CA SER A 423 -47.42 -22.64 -1.33
C SER A 423 -47.51 -21.66 -0.12
N LEU A 424 -48.08 -20.44 -0.20
CA LEU A 424 -49.14 -19.87 -1.07
C LEU A 424 -48.94 -18.39 -1.53
N ASN A 425 -49.39 -18.13 -2.76
CA ASN A 425 -50.10 -16.95 -3.33
C ASN A 425 -50.10 -15.51 -2.70
N SER A 426 -49.63 -14.55 -3.51
CA SER A 426 -50.40 -13.49 -4.21
C SER A 426 -51.28 -12.42 -3.50
N SER A 427 -50.75 -11.17 -3.50
CA SER A 427 -51.39 -9.91 -4.00
C SER A 427 -52.49 -9.13 -3.21
N PRO A 428 -52.67 -7.79 -3.47
CA PRO A 428 -53.41 -6.85 -2.60
C PRO A 428 -54.72 -6.24 -3.17
N PRO A 429 -55.51 -5.54 -2.33
CA PRO A 429 -55.92 -4.13 -2.56
C PRO A 429 -55.63 -3.25 -1.29
N ALA A 430 -56.09 -2.01 -1.03
CA ALA A 430 -57.08 -1.08 -1.64
C ALA A 430 -56.68 0.42 -1.40
N ARG A 431 -57.62 1.39 -1.47
CA ARG A 431 -57.36 2.86 -1.43
C ARG A 431 -58.58 3.71 -1.01
N ALA A 432 -58.49 4.58 0.00
CA ALA A 432 -59.33 5.80 0.21
C ALA A 432 -58.87 6.68 1.41
N GLN A 433 -59.35 7.94 1.47
CA GLN A 433 -59.35 8.92 2.59
C GLN A 433 -60.82 9.44 2.76
N PRO A 434 -61.21 10.45 3.60
CA PRO A 434 -60.46 11.34 4.52
C PRO A 434 -61.16 11.61 5.90
N VAL A 435 -60.81 12.74 6.55
CA VAL A 435 -61.36 13.36 7.78
C VAL A 435 -60.95 12.68 9.11
N GLY A 436 -60.45 13.40 10.12
CA GLY A 436 -60.07 14.82 10.21
C GLY A 436 -59.60 15.19 11.63
N ASP A 437 -58.84 16.30 11.77
CA ASP A 437 -58.49 17.06 13.00
C ASP A 437 -57.83 16.28 14.18
N GLU A 438 -56.97 16.78 15.07
CA GLU A 438 -56.11 17.99 15.22
C GLU A 438 -54.82 17.48 15.97
N LEU A 439 -53.69 18.17 16.20
CA LEU A 439 -53.30 19.59 16.18
C LEU A 439 -51.76 19.72 15.91
N SER A 440 -51.23 20.94 16.02
CA SER A 440 -49.82 21.35 16.24
C SER A 440 -48.93 20.30 16.95
N GLY A 441 -47.72 19.91 16.52
CA GLY A 441 -46.54 20.66 15.99
C GLY A 441 -45.28 19.98 16.59
N GLY A 442 -44.08 19.89 16.00
CA GLY A 442 -43.30 20.84 15.20
C GLY A 442 -42.40 21.69 16.12
N SER A 443 -41.06 21.75 16.04
CA SER A 443 -40.04 21.03 15.25
C SER A 443 -38.64 21.22 15.91
N ALA A 444 -37.55 20.74 15.29
CA ALA A 444 -36.11 21.06 15.50
C ALA A 444 -35.55 21.16 16.96
N VAL A 445 -34.58 20.35 17.39
CA VAL A 445 -33.16 20.33 16.98
C VAL A 445 -32.44 21.67 17.13
N THR A 446 -31.62 21.81 18.19
CA THR A 446 -30.19 22.24 18.14
C THR A 446 -29.57 22.26 19.55
N SER A 447 -28.24 22.13 19.61
CA SER A 447 -27.40 22.48 20.78
C SER A 447 -26.03 22.98 20.31
N PRO A 448 -25.56 24.17 20.72
CA PRO A 448 -24.16 24.55 20.58
C PRO A 448 -23.37 24.40 21.89
N LEU A 449 -22.28 23.65 21.76
CA LEU A 449 -20.96 23.77 22.42
C LEU A 449 -20.76 24.77 23.59
N ARG A 450 -20.36 24.20 24.73
CA ARG A 450 -19.05 24.46 25.39
C ARG A 450 -18.54 25.91 25.42
N ALA A 451 -18.80 26.61 26.53
CA ALA A 451 -17.95 27.71 27.00
C ALA A 451 -16.99 27.23 28.11
N GLN A 452 -15.82 27.86 28.25
CA GLN A 452 -14.91 27.66 29.39
C GLN A 452 -15.47 28.30 30.68
N ARG A 453 -14.98 27.88 31.84
CA ARG A 453 -15.08 28.66 33.08
C ARG A 453 -13.85 28.45 33.97
N ILE A 454 -13.16 29.54 34.28
CA ILE A 454 -12.22 29.69 35.39
C ILE A 454 -12.99 30.32 36.56
N GLY A 455 -12.54 30.13 37.81
CA GLY A 455 -13.05 30.86 38.97
C GLY A 455 -13.57 29.94 40.08
N ALA A 456 -12.96 30.06 41.26
CA ALA A 456 -13.13 29.15 42.38
C ALA A 456 -14.05 29.70 43.50
N SER A 457 -14.28 28.83 44.49
CA SER A 457 -14.43 29.15 45.92
C SER A 457 -15.77 29.64 46.50
N LYS A 458 -16.32 28.74 47.33
CA LYS A 458 -16.60 28.89 48.77
C LYS A 458 -18.04 29.10 49.28
N ASP A 459 -18.38 28.16 50.18
CA ASP A 459 -18.94 28.30 51.53
C ASP A 459 -20.29 29.03 51.73
N THR A 460 -21.31 28.26 52.13
CA THR A 460 -21.95 28.41 53.46
C THR A 460 -22.79 27.15 53.78
N GLN A 461 -22.69 26.68 55.02
CA GLN A 461 -23.48 25.56 55.57
C GLN A 461 -24.50 26.12 56.58
N PRO A 462 -25.65 25.44 56.81
CA PRO A 462 -25.99 25.14 58.21
C PRO A 462 -26.37 23.68 58.49
N GLN A 463 -26.25 23.34 59.76
CA GLN A 463 -26.76 22.15 60.45
C GLN A 463 -28.29 22.25 60.64
N ALA A 464 -29.06 21.23 61.03
CA ALA A 464 -28.97 19.76 60.99
C ALA A 464 -30.32 19.21 61.48
N LEU A 465 -30.56 17.89 61.42
CA LEU A 465 -31.20 17.11 62.50
C LEU A 465 -31.18 15.59 62.17
N ARG A 466 -31.35 14.76 63.21
CA ARG A 466 -31.35 13.28 63.16
C ARG A 466 -32.67 12.79 63.79
N PRO A 467 -33.16 11.58 63.46
CA PRO A 467 -32.77 10.43 64.30
C PRO A 467 -32.63 9.08 63.53
N ALA A 468 -32.39 8.02 64.30
CA ALA A 468 -32.30 6.58 63.99
C ALA A 468 -32.62 5.82 65.32
N PRO A 469 -32.54 4.49 65.50
CA PRO A 469 -32.19 3.35 64.62
C PRO A 469 -33.47 2.44 64.49
N PRO A 470 -33.53 1.08 64.65
CA PRO A 470 -32.54 -0.01 64.65
C PRO A 470 -32.89 -1.25 63.78
N GLY A 471 -31.99 -2.24 63.75
CA GLY A 471 -32.24 -3.62 63.28
C GLY A 471 -30.95 -4.44 63.14
N ARG A 472 -30.88 -5.65 63.72
CA ARG A 472 -29.72 -6.57 63.63
C ARG A 472 -30.15 -7.96 63.15
N VAL A 473 -29.36 -8.60 62.29
CA VAL A 473 -29.29 -10.07 62.11
C VAL A 473 -27.80 -10.45 61.88
N GLN A 474 -27.42 -11.71 62.17
CA GLN A 474 -26.04 -12.20 62.18
C GLN A 474 -25.64 -13.01 60.93
N VAL A 475 -24.38 -13.44 60.88
CA VAL A 475 -23.65 -14.10 59.77
C VAL A 475 -23.58 -15.61 60.00
N PRO A 476 -23.66 -16.47 58.94
CA PRO A 476 -22.49 -17.33 58.66
C PRO A 476 -22.23 -17.76 57.19
N GLN A 477 -20.94 -17.84 56.87
CA GLN A 477 -20.26 -18.76 55.91
C GLN A 477 -20.54 -18.73 54.39
N GLY A 478 -19.47 -18.96 53.61
CA GLY A 478 -19.51 -19.25 52.17
C GLY A 478 -18.34 -18.69 51.35
N TRP A 479 -17.59 -19.59 50.68
CA TRP A 479 -16.78 -19.34 49.47
C TRP A 479 -15.70 -18.23 49.47
N ARG A 480 -14.46 -18.62 49.83
CA ARG A 480 -13.24 -17.87 49.47
C ARG A 480 -12.91 -17.98 47.98
N VAL A 481 -13.51 -17.15 47.12
CA VAL A 481 -13.08 -16.99 45.72
C VAL A 481 -12.99 -15.51 45.31
N GLY A 482 -11.83 -15.09 44.79
CA GLY A 482 -11.71 -13.89 43.93
C GLY A 482 -11.59 -12.53 44.62
N ARG A 483 -10.44 -12.24 45.26
CA ARG A 483 -10.06 -10.87 45.69
C ARG A 483 -10.13 -9.80 44.56
N ARG A 484 -10.15 -10.21 43.28
CA ARG A 484 -10.34 -9.32 42.11
C ARG A 484 -11.80 -8.84 41.92
N ARG A 485 -12.84 -9.55 42.39
CA ARG A 485 -14.25 -9.11 42.23
C ARG A 485 -14.63 -7.95 43.17
N GLY A 486 -14.09 -7.91 44.40
CA GLY A 486 -14.43 -6.88 45.37
C GLY A 486 -14.04 -5.45 44.95
N VAL A 487 -12.92 -5.31 44.23
CA VAL A 487 -12.47 -4.02 43.66
C VAL A 487 -13.42 -3.56 42.55
N VAL A 488 -13.80 -4.47 41.64
CA VAL A 488 -14.73 -4.17 40.54
C VAL A 488 -16.11 -3.76 41.07
N CYS A 489 -16.63 -4.44 42.10
CA CYS A 489 -17.91 -4.07 42.71
C CYS A 489 -17.87 -2.67 43.36
N ARG A 490 -16.78 -2.32 44.07
CA ARG A 490 -16.61 -0.98 44.65
C ARG A 490 -16.43 0.10 43.59
N ALA A 491 -15.66 -0.17 42.53
CA ALA A 491 -15.49 0.75 41.41
C ALA A 491 -16.82 0.99 40.66
N LEU A 492 -17.64 -0.05 40.48
CA LEU A 492 -18.99 0.08 39.92
C LEU A 492 -19.92 0.88 40.85
N GLN A 493 -19.92 0.61 42.15
CA GLN A 493 -20.70 1.40 43.13
C GLN A 493 -20.28 2.86 43.14
N GLN A 494 -18.97 3.16 43.14
CA GLN A 494 -18.45 4.53 43.02
C GLN A 494 -18.85 5.19 41.71
N ARG A 495 -18.81 4.47 40.58
CA ARG A 495 -19.23 4.99 39.27
C ARG A 495 -20.75 5.23 39.20
N ILE A 496 -21.56 4.37 39.81
CA ILE A 496 -23.02 4.58 39.94
C ILE A 496 -23.29 5.83 40.79
N SER A 497 -22.64 5.96 41.96
CA SER A 497 -22.78 7.16 42.80
C SER A 497 -22.36 8.44 42.08
N ALA A 498 -21.24 8.41 41.34
CA ALA A 498 -20.77 9.55 40.56
C ALA A 498 -21.73 9.90 39.40
N LEU A 499 -22.27 8.91 38.69
CA LEU A 499 -23.29 9.13 37.67
C LEU A 499 -24.60 9.67 38.27
N GLN A 500 -24.99 9.21 39.46
CA GLN A 500 -26.20 9.68 40.14
C GLN A 500 -26.05 11.10 40.68
N GLN A 501 -24.85 11.47 41.15
CA GLN A 501 -24.47 12.86 41.44
C GLN A 501 -24.44 13.73 40.16
N GLN A 502 -23.91 13.22 39.06
CA GLN A 502 -23.91 13.93 37.78
C GLN A 502 -25.35 14.17 37.28
N VAL A 503 -26.25 13.19 37.43
CA VAL A 503 -27.67 13.33 37.09
C VAL A 503 -28.36 14.36 38.01
N SER A 504 -28.10 14.38 39.31
CA SER A 504 -28.70 15.39 40.21
C SER A 504 -28.18 16.81 39.91
N VAL A 505 -26.90 16.97 39.59
CA VAL A 505 -26.33 18.24 39.13
C VAL A 505 -26.94 18.69 37.81
N LEU A 506 -27.12 17.79 36.83
CA LEU A 506 -27.79 18.10 35.56
C LEU A 506 -29.29 18.44 35.75
N GLN A 507 -29.98 17.80 36.67
CA GLN A 507 -31.37 18.14 37.03
C GLN A 507 -31.46 19.51 37.72
N ALA A 508 -30.53 19.84 38.62
CA ALA A 508 -30.45 21.17 39.24
C ALA A 508 -30.12 22.25 38.21
N ALA A 509 -29.14 22.03 37.34
CA ALA A 509 -28.78 22.94 36.25
C ALA A 509 -29.94 23.14 35.27
N LYS A 510 -30.70 22.09 34.94
CA LYS A 510 -31.92 22.20 34.14
C LYS A 510 -32.97 23.08 34.82
N LYS A 511 -33.23 22.89 36.12
CA LYS A 511 -34.18 23.74 36.87
C LYS A 511 -33.74 25.20 36.92
N ALA A 512 -32.45 25.47 37.17
CA ALA A 512 -31.90 26.83 37.14
C ALA A 512 -32.04 27.47 35.74
N ALA A 513 -31.67 26.76 34.68
CA ALA A 513 -31.83 27.25 33.31
C ALA A 513 -33.31 27.51 32.94
N GLN A 514 -34.24 26.71 33.45
CA GLN A 514 -35.69 26.95 33.29
C GLN A 514 -36.17 28.19 34.05
N GLY A 515 -35.66 28.44 35.26
CA GLY A 515 -35.93 29.67 36.02
C GLY A 515 -35.41 30.92 35.29
N ASN A 516 -34.13 30.92 34.90
CA ASN A 516 -33.54 32.01 34.13
C ASN A 516 -34.29 32.28 32.81
N ALA A 517 -34.77 31.23 32.14
CA ALA A 517 -35.58 31.37 30.92
C ALA A 517 -36.99 31.94 31.18
N GLN A 518 -37.55 31.76 32.37
CA GLN A 518 -38.79 32.42 32.79
C GLN A 518 -38.55 33.89 33.16
N GLU A 519 -37.46 34.22 33.85
CA GLU A 519 -37.06 35.60 34.16
C GLU A 519 -36.74 36.41 32.89
N LEU A 520 -36.08 35.80 31.91
CA LEU A 520 -35.83 36.39 30.59
C LEU A 520 -37.13 36.64 29.81
N LYS A 521 -38.14 35.77 29.93
CA LYS A 521 -39.47 36.01 29.35
C LYS A 521 -40.19 37.16 30.06
N LEU A 522 -40.25 37.15 31.40
CA LEU A 522 -40.90 38.22 32.16
C LEU A 522 -40.24 39.60 31.93
N THR A 523 -38.93 39.65 31.70
CA THR A 523 -38.24 40.89 31.32
C THR A 523 -38.48 41.27 29.86
N GLN A 524 -38.51 40.30 28.93
CA GLN A 524 -38.92 40.54 27.53
C GLN A 524 -40.36 41.09 27.43
N ASP A 525 -41.31 40.51 28.16
CA ASP A 525 -42.72 40.94 28.20
C ASP A 525 -42.83 42.36 28.80
N LYS A 526 -42.06 42.67 29.84
CA LYS A 526 -41.97 44.02 30.42
C LYS A 526 -41.39 45.04 29.44
N MET A 527 -40.37 44.69 28.67
CA MET A 527 -39.81 45.55 27.62
C MET A 527 -40.79 45.75 26.46
N ALA A 528 -41.53 44.70 26.06
CA ALA A 528 -42.59 44.78 25.06
C ALA A 528 -43.73 45.71 25.51
N ALA A 529 -44.17 45.59 26.77
CA ALA A 529 -45.14 46.50 27.36
C ALA A 529 -44.65 47.96 27.35
N GLN A 530 -43.39 48.21 27.73
CA GLN A 530 -42.79 49.55 27.65
C GLN A 530 -42.73 50.11 26.22
N LEU A 531 -42.35 49.29 25.23
CA LEU A 531 -42.38 49.67 23.81
C LEU A 531 -43.79 50.01 23.32
N SER A 532 -44.81 49.26 23.75
CA SER A 532 -46.21 49.56 23.41
C SER A 532 -46.68 50.89 23.99
N ALA A 533 -46.34 51.19 25.25
CA ALA A 533 -46.69 52.45 25.91
C ALA A 533 -45.95 53.67 25.30
N LEU A 534 -44.69 53.50 24.91
CA LEU A 534 -43.94 54.53 24.17
C LEU A 534 -44.53 54.76 22.77
N THR A 535 -44.93 53.70 22.07
CA THR A 535 -45.61 53.78 20.76
C THR A 535 -46.96 54.50 20.87
N GLN A 536 -47.74 54.20 21.91
CA GLN A 536 -49.00 54.90 22.19
C GLN A 536 -48.76 56.39 22.48
N ARG A 537 -47.77 56.73 23.32
CA ARG A 537 -47.38 58.13 23.59
C ARG A 537 -46.92 58.89 22.34
N LEU A 538 -46.16 58.23 21.46
CA LEU A 538 -45.75 58.80 20.17
C LEU A 538 -46.96 59.09 19.28
N ASN A 539 -47.94 58.19 19.23
CA ASN A 539 -49.14 58.37 18.42
C ASN A 539 -50.07 59.46 18.99
N SER A 540 -50.25 59.56 20.31
CA SER A 540 -50.97 60.69 20.93
C SER A 540 -50.25 62.03 20.73
N SER A 541 -48.90 62.03 20.72
CA SER A 541 -48.09 63.21 20.42
C SER A 541 -48.26 63.66 18.96
N LYS A 542 -48.28 62.73 17.99
CA LYS A 542 -48.60 63.02 16.58
C LYS A 542 -50.00 63.61 16.43
N GLN A 543 -51.01 63.05 17.10
CA GLN A 543 -52.38 63.58 17.07
C GLN A 543 -52.48 64.98 17.68
N LEU A 544 -51.75 65.26 18.77
CA LEU A 544 -51.66 66.60 19.35
C LEU A 544 -51.00 67.58 18.38
N ALA A 545 -49.88 67.21 17.75
CA ALA A 545 -49.21 68.04 16.76
C ALA A 545 -50.09 68.33 15.54
N GLN A 546 -50.89 67.36 15.07
CA GLN A 546 -51.86 67.56 14.00
C GLN A 546 -52.95 68.57 14.39
N LYS A 547 -53.49 68.51 15.61
CA LYS A 547 -54.44 69.53 16.11
C LYS A 547 -53.81 70.92 16.19
N LEU A 548 -52.63 71.04 16.80
CA LEU A 548 -51.91 72.32 16.88
C LEU A 548 -51.58 72.89 15.48
N THR A 549 -51.44 72.03 14.47
CA THR A 549 -51.26 72.47 13.07
C THR A 549 -52.57 73.02 12.48
N SER A 550 -53.72 72.36 12.70
CA SER A 550 -55.02 72.90 12.25
C SER A 550 -55.38 74.20 12.96
N ASP A 551 -55.14 74.27 14.28
CA ASP A 551 -55.44 75.43 15.12
C ASP A 551 -54.57 76.64 14.73
N LEU A 552 -53.32 76.41 14.32
CA LEU A 552 -52.46 77.42 13.72
C LEU A 552 -53.02 77.93 12.39
N THR A 553 -53.39 77.05 11.46
CA THR A 553 -53.93 77.48 10.16
C THR A 553 -55.27 78.23 10.27
N ALA A 554 -56.09 77.94 11.27
CA ALA A 554 -57.30 78.71 11.56
C ALA A 554 -56.96 80.11 12.13
N SER A 555 -55.95 80.19 13.02
CA SER A 555 -55.45 81.47 13.55
C SER A 555 -54.84 82.35 12.45
N GLU A 556 -54.17 81.76 11.47
CA GLU A 556 -53.61 82.46 10.30
C GLU A 556 -54.71 83.01 9.37
N GLN A 557 -55.84 82.30 9.23
CA GLN A 557 -57.01 82.80 8.49
C GLN A 557 -57.64 84.01 9.18
N GLN A 558 -57.90 83.92 10.49
CA GLN A 558 -58.43 85.03 11.29
C GLN A 558 -57.52 86.27 11.26
N ARG A 559 -56.19 86.09 11.23
CA ARG A 559 -55.26 87.20 11.04
C ARG A 559 -55.44 87.89 9.69
N GLY A 560 -55.65 87.14 8.61
CA GLY A 560 -55.92 87.70 7.28
C GLY A 560 -57.23 88.49 7.21
N GLU A 561 -58.28 88.00 7.87
CA GLU A 561 -59.57 88.70 8.00
C GLU A 561 -59.40 90.06 8.70
N LEU A 562 -58.72 90.09 9.86
CA LEU A 562 -58.43 91.32 10.60
C LEU A 562 -57.47 92.28 9.86
N GLU A 563 -56.52 91.77 9.08
CA GLU A 563 -55.65 92.58 8.24
C GLU A 563 -56.42 93.27 7.09
N HIS A 564 -57.46 92.62 6.56
CA HIS A 564 -58.37 93.25 5.60
C HIS A 564 -59.26 94.33 6.24
N GLU A 565 -59.85 94.08 7.43
CA GLU A 565 -60.62 95.11 8.16
C GLU A 565 -59.77 96.35 8.46
N LEU A 566 -58.50 96.17 8.85
CA LEU A 566 -57.59 97.27 9.18
C LEU A 566 -57.31 98.20 7.98
N GLU A 567 -57.22 97.66 6.76
CA GLU A 567 -57.06 98.45 5.53
C GLU A 567 -58.35 99.15 5.09
N GLU A 568 -59.53 98.62 5.46
CA GLU A 568 -60.81 99.30 5.24
C GLU A 568 -60.94 100.53 6.17
N TRP A 569 -60.56 100.40 7.44
CA TRP A 569 -60.58 101.51 8.41
C TRP A 569 -59.64 102.67 8.07
N LYS A 570 -58.56 102.43 7.32
CA LYS A 570 -57.59 103.48 6.91
C LYS A 570 -58.13 104.46 5.86
N GLN A 571 -59.26 104.18 5.20
CA GLN A 571 -59.72 104.96 4.04
C GLN A 571 -60.61 106.18 4.36
N LYS A 572 -60.81 106.54 5.65
CA LYS A 572 -61.66 107.66 6.08
C LYS A 572 -60.89 108.86 6.65
N PRO A 573 -60.76 109.99 5.93
CA PRO A 573 -60.23 111.24 6.46
C PRO A 573 -61.28 112.06 7.22
N THR A 574 -60.86 112.78 8.27
CA THR A 574 -61.70 113.73 9.05
C THR A 574 -60.98 115.09 9.15
N HIS A 575 -61.69 116.22 9.01
CA HIS A 575 -61.06 117.48 8.57
C HIS A 575 -61.62 118.76 9.26
N ILE A 576 -60.85 119.37 10.17
CA ILE A 576 -61.15 120.61 10.96
C ILE A 576 -59.79 121.25 11.37
N PRO A 577 -59.58 122.57 11.62
CA PRO A 577 -60.40 123.79 11.40
C PRO A 577 -59.71 124.91 10.56
N ALA A 578 -60.43 126.03 10.30
CA ALA A 578 -59.84 127.37 10.11
C ALA A 578 -60.86 128.51 10.38
N PRO A 579 -60.55 129.53 11.22
CA PRO A 579 -61.33 130.76 11.36
C PRO A 579 -60.60 132.05 10.90
N ALA A 580 -61.36 133.11 10.60
CA ALA A 580 -60.92 134.38 10.01
C ALA A 580 -60.90 135.58 11.02
N PRO A 581 -60.38 136.78 10.69
CA PRO A 581 -59.72 137.66 11.69
C PRO A 581 -60.25 139.11 11.88
N ALA A 582 -59.59 139.83 12.81
CA ALA A 582 -59.43 141.31 12.92
C ALA A 582 -60.64 142.15 13.43
N PRO A 583 -60.52 143.48 13.70
CA PRO A 583 -59.35 144.36 13.90
C PRO A 583 -59.41 145.12 15.30
N PRO A 584 -59.12 146.43 15.47
CA PRO A 584 -57.79 146.91 15.86
C PRO A 584 -57.71 147.84 17.11
N ASN A 585 -56.53 147.96 17.74
CA ASN A 585 -56.16 149.07 18.64
C ASN A 585 -54.63 149.16 18.88
N MET A 586 -53.92 150.05 18.19
CA MET A 586 -52.45 149.96 18.00
C MET A 586 -51.57 150.04 19.27
N GLU A 587 -51.93 150.77 20.33
CA GLU A 587 -51.11 150.78 21.57
C GLU A 587 -51.41 149.59 22.48
N ALA A 588 -52.67 149.14 22.51
CA ALA A 588 -53.03 147.86 23.13
C ALA A 588 -52.47 146.68 22.33
N GLU A 589 -52.28 146.84 21.02
CA GLU A 589 -51.54 145.91 20.17
C GLU A 589 -50.04 145.99 20.40
N LEU A 590 -49.39 147.13 20.64
CA LEU A 590 -47.96 147.13 20.96
C LEU A 590 -47.68 146.42 22.30
N LYS A 591 -48.45 146.72 23.36
CA LYS A 591 -48.36 145.99 24.64
C LYS A 591 -48.84 144.55 24.50
N GLY A 592 -49.87 144.29 23.69
CA GLY A 592 -50.41 142.97 23.41
C GLY A 592 -49.53 142.09 22.53
N LEU A 593 -48.75 142.67 21.62
CA LEU A 593 -47.72 142.03 20.80
C LEU A 593 -46.46 141.81 21.62
N GLN A 594 -46.10 142.72 22.53
CA GLN A 594 -45.05 142.47 23.51
C GLN A 594 -45.42 141.33 24.48
N ALA A 595 -46.69 141.27 24.91
CA ALA A 595 -47.22 140.16 25.71
C ALA A 595 -47.31 138.85 24.91
N LYS A 596 -47.79 138.89 23.65
CA LYS A 596 -47.79 137.73 22.74
C LYS A 596 -46.36 137.26 22.47
N LEU A 597 -45.40 138.15 22.20
CA LEU A 597 -44.00 137.82 21.98
C LEU A 597 -43.36 137.20 23.24
N LYS A 598 -43.69 137.71 24.43
CA LYS A 598 -43.26 137.12 25.71
C LYS A 598 -43.90 135.75 25.92
N ASN A 599 -45.19 135.58 25.61
CA ASN A 599 -45.87 134.30 25.73
C ASN A 599 -45.34 133.27 24.71
N THR A 600 -45.16 133.64 23.45
CA THR A 600 -44.53 132.77 22.43
C THR A 600 -43.08 132.49 22.75
N CYS A 601 -42.36 133.38 23.45
CA CYS A 601 -41.00 133.09 23.95
C CYS A 601 -41.03 132.10 25.12
N ASN A 602 -42.01 132.20 26.03
CA ASN A 602 -42.24 131.22 27.09
C ASN A 602 -42.68 129.85 26.51
N GLU A 603 -43.47 129.85 25.45
CA GLU A 603 -43.88 128.66 24.70
C GLU A 603 -42.70 128.05 23.94
N VAL A 604 -41.91 128.85 23.22
CA VAL A 604 -40.68 128.39 22.53
C VAL A 604 -39.66 127.84 23.52
N THR A 605 -39.51 128.42 24.71
CA THR A 605 -38.63 127.86 25.75
C THR A 605 -39.19 126.57 26.37
N LYS A 606 -40.52 126.45 26.54
CA LYS A 606 -41.21 125.20 26.92
C LYS A 606 -41.12 124.11 25.83
N HIS A 607 -41.24 124.47 24.56
CA HIS A 607 -41.04 123.57 23.43
C HIS A 607 -39.55 123.22 23.25
N SER A 608 -38.62 124.09 23.65
CA SER A 608 -37.18 123.82 23.68
C SER A 608 -36.82 122.85 24.81
N SER A 609 -37.40 122.97 26.01
CA SER A 609 -37.21 121.97 27.07
C SER A 609 -37.86 120.64 26.73
N ALA A 610 -39.08 120.62 26.16
CA ALA A 610 -39.71 119.41 25.66
C ALA A 610 -38.93 118.73 24.52
N ASN A 611 -38.34 119.52 23.59
CA ASN A 611 -37.44 118.97 22.58
C ASN A 611 -36.14 118.41 23.18
N LYS A 612 -35.67 118.92 24.32
CA LYS A 612 -34.51 118.37 25.02
C LYS A 612 -34.86 117.03 25.69
N THR A 613 -36.01 116.93 26.38
CA THR A 613 -36.44 115.66 26.99
C THR A 613 -36.71 114.59 25.94
N LEU A 614 -37.44 114.93 24.86
CA LEU A 614 -37.69 114.01 23.75
C LEU A 614 -36.39 113.56 23.05
N LYS A 615 -35.36 114.42 22.98
CA LYS A 615 -34.03 114.01 22.47
C LYS A 615 -33.29 113.06 23.41
N THR A 616 -33.33 113.29 24.72
CA THR A 616 -32.74 112.35 25.69
C THR A 616 -33.51 111.02 25.76
N GLU A 617 -34.84 111.05 25.58
CA GLU A 617 -35.66 109.84 25.47
C GLU A 617 -35.37 109.07 24.18
N LEU A 618 -35.21 109.76 23.04
CA LEU A 618 -34.79 109.14 21.78
C LEU A 618 -33.40 108.50 21.90
N GLN A 619 -32.42 109.18 22.50
CA GLN A 619 -31.09 108.64 22.73
C GLN A 619 -31.12 107.39 23.62
N ALA A 620 -31.86 107.43 24.74
CA ALA A 620 -32.05 106.26 25.60
C ALA A 620 -32.77 105.10 24.86
N LYS A 621 -33.64 105.40 23.88
CA LYS A 621 -34.28 104.37 23.03
C LYS A 621 -33.33 103.81 21.98
N GLU A 622 -32.46 104.61 21.38
CA GLU A 622 -31.40 104.13 20.50
C GLU A 622 -30.40 103.23 21.24
N GLU A 623 -30.03 103.59 22.47
CA GLU A 623 -29.20 102.77 23.36
C GLU A 623 -29.90 101.45 23.72
N GLN A 624 -31.18 101.51 24.10
CA GLN A 624 -32.00 100.31 24.35
C GLN A 624 -32.09 99.39 23.12
N VAL A 625 -32.19 99.94 21.90
CA VAL A 625 -32.20 99.15 20.65
C VAL A 625 -30.83 98.53 20.36
N LYS A 626 -29.72 99.25 20.61
CA LYS A 626 -28.35 98.70 20.48
C LYS A 626 -28.13 97.52 21.43
N GLU A 627 -28.49 97.68 22.71
CA GLU A 627 -28.45 96.58 23.69
C GLU A 627 -29.26 95.35 23.25
N LEU A 628 -30.48 95.57 22.72
CA LEU A 628 -31.33 94.48 22.25
C LEU A 628 -30.75 93.80 21.01
N HIS A 629 -30.15 94.56 20.09
CA HIS A 629 -29.47 94.02 18.91
C HIS A 629 -28.22 93.19 19.29
N GLU A 630 -27.44 93.61 20.29
CA GLU A 630 -26.32 92.82 20.82
C GLU A 630 -26.80 91.52 21.51
N LYS A 631 -27.89 91.59 22.27
CA LYS A 631 -28.52 90.41 22.91
C LYS A 631 -29.04 89.42 21.88
N VAL A 632 -29.70 89.89 20.81
CA VAL A 632 -30.10 89.06 19.66
C VAL A 632 -28.87 88.46 18.98
N SER A 633 -27.85 89.26 18.68
CA SER A 633 -26.60 88.80 18.06
C SER A 633 -25.85 87.75 18.89
N HIS A 634 -26.04 87.73 20.22
CA HIS A 634 -25.53 86.67 21.09
C HIS A 634 -26.41 85.41 21.03
N MET A 635 -27.73 85.56 21.09
CA MET A 635 -28.67 84.45 20.96
C MET A 635 -28.56 83.75 19.60
N GLU A 636 -28.29 84.47 18.52
CA GLU A 636 -28.04 83.90 17.19
C GLU A 636 -26.79 83.01 17.15
N ARG A 637 -25.67 83.46 17.74
CA ARG A 637 -24.45 82.65 17.89
C ARG A 637 -24.71 81.39 18.71
N ASP A 638 -25.41 81.52 19.83
CA ASP A 638 -25.84 80.42 20.68
C ASP A 638 -26.72 79.40 19.93
N ILE A 639 -27.72 79.88 19.19
CA ILE A 639 -28.60 79.06 18.36
C ILE A 639 -27.79 78.34 17.27
N ASN A 640 -26.81 79.01 16.65
CA ASN A 640 -25.99 78.40 15.60
C ASN A 640 -25.06 77.31 16.16
N MET A 641 -24.46 77.52 17.35
CA MET A 641 -23.70 76.48 18.06
C MET A 641 -24.59 75.29 18.45
N LYS A 642 -25.81 75.56 18.94
CA LYS A 642 -26.80 74.52 19.29
C LYS A 642 -27.28 73.74 18.05
N ARG A 643 -27.40 74.39 16.89
CA ARG A 643 -27.66 73.74 15.59
C ARG A 643 -26.50 72.81 15.19
N GLN A 644 -25.25 73.28 15.21
CA GLN A 644 -24.09 72.44 14.88
C GLN A 644 -24.00 71.21 15.80
N LEU A 645 -24.18 71.38 17.11
CA LEU A 645 -24.18 70.27 18.06
C LEU A 645 -25.31 69.26 17.78
N ALA A 646 -26.49 69.72 17.38
CA ALA A 646 -27.58 68.84 16.95
C ALA A 646 -27.27 68.10 15.65
N GLU A 647 -26.58 68.75 14.71
CA GLU A 647 -26.10 68.16 13.46
C GLU A 647 -25.05 67.07 13.73
N ASP A 648 -24.06 67.35 14.57
CA ASP A 648 -23.03 66.39 14.99
C ASP A 648 -23.64 65.17 15.71
N LEU A 649 -24.66 65.38 16.53
CA LEU A 649 -25.39 64.30 17.21
C LEU A 649 -26.24 63.47 16.23
N ARG A 650 -26.88 64.09 15.22
CA ARG A 650 -27.56 63.36 14.12
C ARG A 650 -26.56 62.52 13.32
N ASN A 651 -25.40 63.08 12.98
CA ASN A 651 -24.36 62.40 12.23
C ASN A 651 -23.78 61.21 13.00
N LYS A 652 -23.52 61.37 14.31
CA LYS A 652 -23.13 60.26 15.20
C LYS A 652 -24.22 59.19 15.29
N MET A 653 -25.48 59.58 15.49
CA MET A 653 -26.61 58.63 15.53
C MET A 653 -26.75 57.86 14.20
N LYS A 654 -26.56 58.52 13.05
CA LYS A 654 -26.58 57.87 11.74
C LYS A 654 -25.42 56.88 11.60
N ALA A 655 -24.21 57.26 11.98
CA ALA A 655 -23.05 56.36 11.96
C ALA A 655 -23.26 55.11 12.84
N PHE A 656 -23.86 55.26 14.03
CA PHE A 656 -24.26 54.10 14.85
C PHE A 656 -25.34 53.25 14.17
N GLN A 657 -26.36 53.86 13.54
CA GLN A 657 -27.38 53.11 12.79
C GLN A 657 -26.83 52.37 11.56
N ASP A 658 -25.80 52.91 10.91
CA ASP A 658 -25.15 52.28 9.77
C ASP A 658 -24.21 51.15 10.22
N ASN A 659 -23.49 51.32 11.34
CA ASN A 659 -22.74 50.23 12.01
C ASN A 659 -23.68 49.10 12.47
N ASP A 660 -24.84 49.44 13.06
CA ASP A 660 -25.86 48.46 13.48
C ASP A 660 -26.43 47.64 12.31
N LYS A 661 -26.40 48.16 11.07
CA LYS A 661 -26.76 47.39 9.87
C LYS A 661 -25.65 46.42 9.51
N GLY A 662 -24.40 46.90 9.40
CA GLY A 662 -23.24 46.05 9.13
C GLY A 662 -23.06 44.93 10.17
N HIS A 663 -23.35 45.19 11.45
CA HIS A 663 -23.36 44.16 12.48
C HIS A 663 -24.47 43.13 12.29
N LYS A 664 -25.68 43.53 11.84
CA LYS A 664 -26.77 42.58 11.53
C LYS A 664 -26.45 41.74 10.29
N GLU A 665 -25.90 42.35 9.25
CA GLU A 665 -25.46 41.67 8.03
C GLU A 665 -24.36 40.63 8.34
N LEU A 666 -23.39 40.99 9.19
CA LEU A 666 -22.36 40.07 9.68
C LEU A 666 -22.94 38.93 10.54
N ILE A 667 -23.93 39.21 11.40
CA ILE A 667 -24.64 38.18 12.17
C ILE A 667 -25.38 37.22 11.24
N GLU A 668 -26.09 37.73 10.22
CA GLU A 668 -26.74 36.88 9.23
C GLU A 668 -25.75 36.03 8.43
N GLU A 669 -24.58 36.57 8.06
CA GLU A 669 -23.50 35.78 7.45
C GLU A 669 -23.01 34.66 8.36
N LEU A 670 -22.81 34.95 9.65
CA LEU A 670 -22.40 33.96 10.63
C LEU A 670 -23.47 32.89 10.84
N GLU A 671 -24.76 33.26 10.85
CA GLU A 671 -25.86 32.30 10.84
C GLU A 671 -25.86 31.41 9.59
N LYS A 672 -25.65 31.99 8.40
CA LYS A 672 -25.56 31.26 7.13
C LYS A 672 -24.40 30.26 7.17
N LYS A 673 -23.23 30.68 7.67
CA LYS A 673 -22.04 29.83 7.88
C LYS A 673 -22.30 28.71 8.91
N VAL A 674 -22.98 29.00 10.02
CA VAL A 674 -23.37 27.99 11.04
C VAL A 674 -24.37 26.97 10.48
N LYS A 675 -25.34 27.40 9.66
CA LYS A 675 -26.31 26.50 9.00
C LYS A 675 -25.58 25.52 8.08
N VAL A 676 -24.73 26.00 7.16
CA VAL A 676 -23.91 25.15 6.27
C VAL A 676 -23.02 24.18 7.07
N LEU A 677 -22.31 24.64 8.09
CA LEU A 677 -21.47 23.76 8.93
C LEU A 677 -22.29 22.70 9.70
N SER A 678 -23.54 22.99 10.05
CA SER A 678 -24.44 22.01 10.68
C SER A 678 -24.93 20.94 9.70
N GLU A 679 -25.18 21.31 8.45
CA GLU A 679 -25.54 20.40 7.35
C GLU A 679 -24.33 19.52 6.96
N GLU A 680 -23.14 20.10 6.86
CA GLU A 680 -21.89 19.34 6.71
C GLU A 680 -21.67 18.36 7.85
N ALA A 681 -21.93 18.74 9.10
CA ALA A 681 -21.80 17.85 10.25
C ALA A 681 -22.80 16.69 10.19
N ALA A 682 -24.04 16.94 9.74
CA ALA A 682 -25.04 15.91 9.51
C ALA A 682 -24.62 14.95 8.36
N ASN A 683 -24.11 15.49 7.26
CA ASN A 683 -23.62 14.72 6.12
C ASN A 683 -22.39 13.85 6.50
N ARG A 684 -21.42 14.41 7.24
CA ARG A 684 -20.27 13.67 7.78
C ARG A 684 -20.72 12.57 8.74
N LYS A 685 -21.73 12.82 9.59
CA LYS A 685 -22.32 11.79 10.47
C LYS A 685 -22.96 10.67 9.66
N ALA A 686 -23.79 10.98 8.66
CA ALA A 686 -24.43 9.98 7.79
C ALA A 686 -23.40 9.13 7.03
N PHE A 687 -22.33 9.74 6.54
CA PHE A 687 -21.20 9.05 5.92
C PHE A 687 -20.49 8.11 6.92
N ILE A 688 -20.18 8.57 8.14
CA ILE A 688 -19.59 7.74 9.19
C ILE A 688 -20.49 6.56 9.57
N GLU A 689 -21.81 6.74 9.61
CA GLU A 689 -22.74 5.63 9.81
C GLU A 689 -22.76 4.65 8.63
N SER A 690 -22.67 5.14 7.38
CA SER A 690 -22.50 4.28 6.19
C SER A 690 -21.21 3.46 6.27
N LEU A 691 -20.08 4.08 6.64
CA LEU A 691 -18.81 3.38 6.88
C LEU A 691 -18.96 2.30 7.96
N LYS A 692 -19.64 2.59 9.08
CA LYS A 692 -19.92 1.62 10.14
C LYS A 692 -20.80 0.46 9.67
N ARG A 693 -21.81 0.71 8.84
CA ARG A 693 -22.65 -0.35 8.23
C ARG A 693 -21.81 -1.26 7.34
N ARG A 694 -20.97 -0.70 6.44
CA ARG A 694 -20.05 -1.49 5.60
C ARG A 694 -19.05 -2.29 6.43
N LEU A 695 -18.41 -1.66 7.43
CA LEU A 695 -17.47 -2.33 8.34
C LEU A 695 -18.14 -3.52 9.06
N SER A 696 -19.41 -3.36 9.49
CA SER A 696 -20.18 -4.42 10.12
C SER A 696 -20.61 -5.54 9.18
N VAL A 697 -20.64 -5.32 7.86
CA VAL A 697 -20.86 -6.37 6.85
C VAL A 697 -19.54 -7.12 6.62
N THR A 698 -18.45 -6.41 6.34
CA THR A 698 -17.11 -7.02 6.17
C THR A 698 -16.62 -7.78 7.40
N ALA A 699 -17.06 -7.38 8.61
CA ALA A 699 -16.77 -8.12 9.84
C ALA A 699 -17.58 -9.43 9.97
N LYS A 700 -18.79 -9.51 9.40
CA LYS A 700 -19.56 -10.77 9.33
C LYS A 700 -18.97 -11.71 8.28
N GLU A 701 -18.74 -11.20 7.08
CA GLU A 701 -18.08 -11.92 5.98
C GLU A 701 -16.73 -12.51 6.45
N ARG A 702 -15.90 -11.71 7.14
CA ARG A 702 -14.67 -12.20 7.77
C ARG A 702 -14.93 -13.37 8.73
N ASN A 703 -15.89 -13.26 9.64
CA ASN A 703 -16.20 -14.32 10.60
C ASN A 703 -16.67 -15.60 9.90
N GLU A 704 -17.47 -15.46 8.83
CA GLU A 704 -17.95 -16.56 7.99
C GLU A 704 -16.79 -17.25 7.25
N TYR A 705 -15.82 -16.48 6.72
CA TYR A 705 -14.57 -17.00 6.14
C TYR A 705 -13.65 -17.65 7.20
N GLU A 706 -13.58 -17.12 8.42
CA GLU A 706 -12.81 -17.73 9.52
C GLU A 706 -13.46 -19.05 9.98
N GLU A 707 -14.79 -19.11 10.07
CA GLU A 707 -15.54 -20.33 10.35
C GLU A 707 -15.36 -21.39 9.26
N SER A 708 -15.49 -21.05 7.98
CA SER A 708 -15.27 -22.00 6.88
C SER A 708 -13.82 -22.46 6.84
N SER A 709 -12.85 -21.57 7.06
CA SER A 709 -11.43 -21.93 7.17
C SER A 709 -11.14 -22.83 8.39
N HIS A 710 -11.88 -22.69 9.48
CA HIS A 710 -11.78 -23.56 10.65
C HIS A 710 -12.45 -24.93 10.42
N LYS A 711 -13.59 -24.97 9.71
CA LYS A 711 -14.25 -26.21 9.24
C LYS A 711 -13.35 -26.98 8.28
N LEU A 712 -12.67 -26.29 7.34
CA LEU A 712 -11.71 -26.89 6.41
C LEU A 712 -10.47 -27.42 7.13
N ARG A 713 -9.86 -26.66 8.06
CA ARG A 713 -8.75 -27.15 8.90
C ARG A 713 -9.12 -28.43 9.65
N LYS A 714 -10.27 -28.44 10.33
CA LYS A 714 -10.82 -29.66 10.99
C LYS A 714 -11.10 -30.83 10.04
N SER A 715 -11.24 -30.60 8.73
CA SER A 715 -11.32 -31.67 7.73
C SER A 715 -9.96 -32.09 7.18
N LEU A 716 -8.94 -31.23 7.24
CA LEU A 716 -7.56 -31.55 6.91
C LEU A 716 -6.93 -32.39 8.03
N ASP A 717 -7.05 -31.96 9.29
CA ASP A 717 -6.59 -32.70 10.47
C ASP A 717 -7.10 -34.16 10.47
N LYS A 718 -8.37 -34.36 10.09
CA LYS A 718 -9.02 -35.68 9.95
C LYS A 718 -8.54 -36.50 8.75
N LYS A 719 -8.04 -35.87 7.70
CA LYS A 719 -7.41 -36.55 6.56
C LYS A 719 -5.97 -36.92 6.90
N ASP A 720 -5.23 -36.04 7.56
CA ASP A 720 -3.85 -36.28 7.97
C ASP A 720 -3.77 -37.41 9.01
N GLN A 721 -4.70 -37.48 9.96
CA GLN A 721 -4.87 -38.63 10.87
C GLN A 721 -5.13 -39.95 10.11
N LYS A 722 -5.91 -39.92 9.03
CA LYS A 722 -6.14 -41.11 8.18
C LYS A 722 -4.90 -41.48 7.36
N LEU A 723 -4.16 -40.50 6.85
CA LEU A 723 -2.90 -40.73 6.14
C LEU A 723 -1.83 -41.30 7.07
N GLN A 724 -1.73 -40.81 8.31
CA GLN A 724 -0.84 -41.37 9.33
C GLN A 724 -1.21 -42.81 9.67
N ALA A 725 -2.50 -43.13 9.85
CA ALA A 725 -2.95 -44.50 10.10
C ALA A 725 -2.70 -45.44 8.90
N LEU A 726 -2.88 -44.96 7.66
CA LEU A 726 -2.54 -45.72 6.46
C LEU A 726 -1.03 -45.91 6.32
N ASN A 727 -0.21 -44.89 6.62
CA ASN A 727 1.25 -44.98 6.57
C ASN A 727 1.80 -45.96 7.62
N ALA A 728 1.26 -45.95 8.84
CA ALA A 728 1.61 -46.94 9.86
C ALA A 728 1.29 -48.36 9.38
N ARG A 729 0.10 -48.58 8.80
CA ARG A 729 -0.26 -49.87 8.21
C ARG A 729 0.60 -50.26 7.00
N VAL A 730 1.06 -49.32 6.20
CA VAL A 730 2.05 -49.59 5.13
C VAL A 730 3.38 -50.04 5.74
N GLN A 731 3.86 -49.36 6.79
CA GLN A 731 5.09 -49.75 7.50
C GLN A 731 4.98 -51.12 8.17
N GLU A 732 3.82 -51.50 8.72
CA GLU A 732 3.53 -52.86 9.20
C GLU A 732 3.57 -53.90 8.05
N CYS A 733 3.04 -53.55 6.87
CA CYS A 733 3.10 -54.42 5.69
C CYS A 733 4.53 -54.55 5.13
N GLU A 734 5.31 -53.46 5.12
CA GLU A 734 6.72 -53.46 4.75
C GLU A 734 7.56 -54.31 5.72
N GLN A 735 7.33 -54.17 7.03
CA GLN A 735 8.00 -54.99 8.05
C GLN A 735 7.70 -56.48 7.84
N THR A 736 6.42 -56.87 7.79
CA THR A 736 6.04 -58.28 7.55
C THR A 736 6.51 -58.80 6.18
N MET A 737 6.59 -57.96 5.15
CA MET A 737 7.23 -58.32 3.88
C MET A 737 8.74 -58.58 4.05
N THR A 738 9.48 -57.72 4.75
CA THR A 738 10.92 -57.96 5.00
C THR A 738 11.18 -59.17 5.90
N GLU A 739 10.29 -59.52 6.81
CA GLU A 739 10.36 -60.76 7.60
C GLU A 739 10.12 -61.99 6.72
N LEU A 740 9.17 -61.92 5.77
CA LEU A 740 8.94 -62.98 4.78
C LEU A 740 10.13 -63.12 3.80
N GLU A 741 10.73 -62.01 3.35
CA GLU A 741 11.94 -62.02 2.52
C GLU A 741 13.15 -62.59 3.27
N GLN A 742 13.33 -62.25 4.54
CA GLN A 742 14.39 -62.80 5.39
C GLN A 742 14.20 -64.30 5.62
N THR A 743 12.99 -64.76 5.97
CA THR A 743 12.71 -66.19 6.19
C THR A 743 12.83 -67.01 4.90
N ALA A 744 12.36 -66.48 3.76
CA ALA A 744 12.59 -67.09 2.45
C ALA A 744 14.08 -67.16 2.08
N SER A 745 14.84 -66.10 2.35
CA SER A 745 16.30 -66.06 2.12
C SER A 745 17.05 -67.06 3.01
N GLN A 746 16.65 -67.21 4.27
CA GLN A 746 17.19 -68.22 5.19
C GLN A 746 16.89 -69.64 4.71
N GLN A 747 15.66 -69.91 4.24
CA GLN A 747 15.29 -71.20 3.64
C GLN A 747 16.11 -71.52 2.38
N MET A 748 16.23 -70.56 1.46
CA MET A 748 17.07 -70.71 0.26
C MET A 748 18.54 -70.94 0.61
N HIS A 749 19.08 -70.21 1.59
CA HIS A 749 20.46 -70.41 2.05
C HIS A 749 20.66 -71.80 2.67
N GLY A 750 19.73 -72.26 3.51
CA GLY A 750 19.77 -73.61 4.08
C GLY A 750 19.72 -74.72 3.02
N LEU A 751 18.85 -74.58 2.01
CA LEU A 751 18.78 -75.51 0.88
C LEU A 751 20.06 -75.47 0.03
N ALA A 752 20.61 -74.28 -0.25
CA ALA A 752 21.87 -74.14 -0.97
C ALA A 752 23.05 -74.76 -0.19
N GLN A 753 23.08 -74.61 1.14
CA GLN A 753 24.08 -75.21 2.01
C GLN A 753 23.96 -76.74 2.04
N GLN A 754 22.74 -77.29 2.14
CA GLN A 754 22.49 -78.73 2.05
C GLN A 754 22.90 -79.30 0.68
N SER A 755 22.55 -78.61 -0.41
CA SER A 755 22.97 -78.98 -1.77
C SER A 755 24.49 -78.96 -1.91
N THR A 756 25.17 -77.94 -1.37
CA THR A 756 26.63 -77.84 -1.39
C THR A 756 27.25 -78.99 -0.58
N GLN A 757 26.74 -79.30 0.62
CA GLN A 757 27.22 -80.43 1.42
C GLN A 757 26.99 -81.79 0.74
N ALA A 758 25.90 -81.95 -0.01
CA ALA A 758 25.62 -83.16 -0.79
C ALA A 758 26.58 -83.29 -1.97
N LEU A 759 26.84 -82.20 -2.71
CA LEU A 759 27.83 -82.15 -3.79
C LEU A 759 29.24 -82.44 -3.26
N ASP A 760 29.63 -81.84 -2.13
CA ASP A 760 30.88 -82.12 -1.41
C ASP A 760 31.03 -83.61 -1.09
N GLN A 761 29.98 -84.25 -0.56
CA GLN A 761 30.00 -85.68 -0.25
C GLN A 761 30.12 -86.55 -1.52
N VAL A 762 29.44 -86.18 -2.61
CA VAL A 762 29.56 -86.87 -3.91
C VAL A 762 30.96 -86.68 -4.49
N GLN A 763 31.53 -85.47 -4.43
CA GLN A 763 32.87 -85.17 -4.92
C GLN A 763 33.94 -85.90 -4.10
N ARG A 764 33.82 -85.97 -2.76
CA ARG A 764 34.71 -86.78 -1.91
C ARG A 764 34.62 -88.28 -2.25
N LYS A 765 33.41 -88.80 -2.51
CA LYS A 765 33.21 -90.19 -2.98
C LYS A 765 33.81 -90.43 -4.36
N LEU A 766 33.69 -89.47 -5.29
CA LEU A 766 34.30 -89.54 -6.62
C LEU A 766 35.83 -89.52 -6.54
N VAL A 767 36.42 -88.64 -5.73
CA VAL A 767 37.88 -88.60 -5.51
C VAL A 767 38.37 -89.91 -4.87
N ALA A 768 37.63 -90.47 -3.91
CA ALA A 768 37.97 -91.78 -3.32
C ALA A 768 37.88 -92.93 -4.35
N ALA A 769 36.85 -92.93 -5.20
CA ALA A 769 36.71 -93.91 -6.28
C ALA A 769 37.80 -93.77 -7.35
N ASN A 770 38.18 -92.55 -7.72
CA ASN A 770 39.29 -92.30 -8.63
C ASN A 770 40.62 -92.77 -8.03
N ALA A 771 40.89 -92.50 -6.75
CA ALA A 771 42.07 -93.03 -6.05
C ALA A 771 42.09 -94.57 -6.00
N GLN A 772 40.93 -95.22 -5.88
CA GLN A 772 40.82 -96.69 -6.01
C GLN A 772 41.10 -97.18 -7.44
N LEU A 773 40.65 -96.45 -8.47
CA LEU A 773 40.97 -96.76 -9.87
C LEU A 773 42.47 -96.57 -10.18
N GLU A 774 43.09 -95.52 -9.64
CA GLU A 774 44.54 -95.29 -9.72
C GLU A 774 45.33 -96.40 -9.01
N GLN A 775 44.91 -96.83 -7.82
CA GLN A 775 45.49 -97.98 -7.11
C GLN A 775 45.37 -99.28 -7.91
N LEU A 776 44.22 -99.56 -8.53
CA LEU A 776 44.02 -100.71 -9.40
C LEU A 776 44.88 -100.63 -10.67
N HIS A 777 44.99 -99.45 -11.28
CA HIS A 777 45.84 -99.22 -12.45
C HIS A 777 47.32 -99.46 -12.10
N ALA A 778 47.80 -98.95 -10.97
CA ALA A 778 49.17 -99.18 -10.48
C ALA A 778 49.42 -100.67 -10.17
N PHE A 779 48.44 -101.37 -9.56
CA PHE A 779 48.51 -102.81 -9.34
C PHE A 779 48.61 -103.60 -10.66
N PHE A 780 47.82 -103.25 -11.68
CA PHE A 780 47.92 -103.88 -13.00
C PHE A 780 49.25 -103.59 -13.69
N GLN A 781 49.79 -102.36 -13.60
CA GLN A 781 51.13 -102.05 -14.11
C GLN A 781 52.21 -102.92 -13.43
N ALA A 782 52.16 -103.03 -12.09
CA ALA A 782 53.11 -103.85 -11.33
C ALA A 782 53.01 -105.35 -11.71
N LEU A 783 51.80 -105.90 -11.78
CA LEU A 783 51.56 -107.29 -12.20
C LEU A 783 52.07 -107.58 -13.62
N VAL A 784 51.92 -106.63 -14.54
CA VAL A 784 52.39 -106.73 -15.93
C VAL A 784 53.92 -106.65 -16.01
N GLY A 785 54.54 -105.78 -15.21
CA GLY A 785 56.00 -105.70 -15.07
C GLY A 785 56.62 -106.95 -14.45
N GLU A 786 55.96 -107.54 -13.45
CA GLU A 786 56.39 -108.79 -12.83
C GLU A 786 56.32 -109.94 -13.85
N ILE A 787 55.19 -110.11 -14.54
CA ILE A 787 55.01 -111.16 -15.57
C ILE A 787 55.99 -110.98 -16.74
N HIS A 788 56.34 -109.74 -17.11
CA HIS A 788 57.40 -109.48 -18.09
C HIS A 788 58.76 -109.95 -17.56
N SER A 789 59.11 -109.58 -16.34
CA SER A 789 60.40 -109.90 -15.71
C SER A 789 60.57 -111.42 -15.52
N ASP A 790 59.51 -112.10 -15.07
CA ASP A 790 59.42 -113.56 -14.94
C ASP A 790 59.66 -114.26 -16.30
N MET A 791 59.03 -113.74 -17.36
CA MET A 791 59.16 -114.26 -18.72
C MET A 791 60.56 -114.02 -19.30
N GLN A 792 61.16 -112.84 -19.07
CA GLN A 792 62.55 -112.56 -19.43
C GLN A 792 63.52 -113.48 -18.68
N GLU A 793 63.30 -113.73 -17.38
CA GLU A 793 64.18 -114.61 -16.61
C GLU A 793 64.06 -116.08 -17.07
N MET A 794 62.84 -116.55 -17.36
CA MET A 794 62.62 -117.88 -17.93
C MET A 794 63.26 -118.03 -19.32
N LYS A 795 63.11 -117.05 -20.23
CA LYS A 795 63.78 -117.05 -21.54
C LYS A 795 65.31 -116.95 -21.39
N GLY A 796 65.81 -116.16 -20.43
CA GLY A 796 67.22 -116.09 -20.09
C GLY A 796 67.78 -117.41 -19.56
N ARG A 797 67.04 -118.10 -18.69
CA ARG A 797 67.35 -119.46 -18.21
C ARG A 797 67.32 -120.48 -19.36
N LEU A 798 66.35 -120.39 -20.26
CA LEU A 798 66.22 -121.27 -21.43
C LEU A 798 67.37 -121.07 -22.43
N ARG A 799 67.72 -119.82 -22.74
CA ARG A 799 68.91 -119.48 -23.56
C ARG A 799 70.20 -119.99 -22.90
N LYS A 800 70.37 -119.82 -21.59
CA LYS A 800 71.49 -120.40 -20.81
C LYS A 800 71.51 -121.95 -20.87
N HIS A 801 70.35 -122.62 -20.84
CA HIS A 801 70.28 -124.09 -20.95
C HIS A 801 70.59 -124.58 -22.37
N ARG A 802 70.02 -123.96 -23.41
CA ARG A 802 70.29 -124.30 -24.82
C ARG A 802 71.77 -124.06 -25.18
N ARG A 803 72.39 -122.98 -24.67
CA ARG A 803 73.85 -122.75 -24.81
C ARG A 803 74.71 -123.83 -24.12
N ARG A 804 74.29 -124.37 -22.98
CA ARG A 804 74.97 -125.52 -22.33
C ARG A 804 74.81 -126.82 -23.11
N GLN A 805 73.61 -127.08 -23.63
CA GLN A 805 73.28 -128.32 -24.36
C GLN A 805 73.93 -128.42 -25.75
N ARG A 806 74.44 -127.31 -26.30
CA ARG A 806 75.19 -127.26 -27.56
C ARG A 806 76.69 -127.61 -27.42
N GLN A 807 77.21 -127.92 -26.23
CA GLN A 807 78.62 -128.34 -26.06
C GLN A 807 78.76 -129.88 -25.99
N PRO A 808 79.54 -130.51 -26.89
CA PRO A 808 79.84 -131.95 -26.79
C PRO A 808 80.98 -132.23 -25.79
N GLU A 809 80.87 -133.32 -25.03
CA GLU A 809 81.81 -133.67 -23.96
C GLU A 809 83.21 -134.13 -24.43
N SER A 810 83.45 -134.22 -25.74
CA SER A 810 84.67 -134.78 -26.34
C SER A 810 85.82 -133.76 -26.56
N SER A 811 85.95 -132.70 -25.74
CA SER A 811 87.01 -131.69 -25.88
C SER A 811 87.70 -131.35 -24.55
N MET A 812 88.61 -132.24 -24.14
CA MET A 812 89.41 -132.14 -22.91
C MET A 812 90.94 -132.15 -23.14
N ARG A 813 91.41 -132.20 -24.41
CA ARG A 813 92.86 -132.29 -24.75
C ARG A 813 93.37 -131.39 -25.88
N SER A 814 92.60 -130.38 -26.32
CA SER A 814 93.08 -129.38 -27.31
C SER A 814 92.68 -127.93 -26.97
N LYS A 815 92.34 -127.65 -25.70
CA LYS A 815 91.98 -126.30 -25.25
C LYS A 815 93.18 -125.38 -25.05
N GLU A 816 94.32 -125.89 -24.56
CA GLU A 816 95.53 -125.08 -24.39
C GLU A 816 96.14 -124.62 -25.72
N SER A 817 96.14 -125.47 -26.76
CA SER A 817 96.63 -125.08 -28.09
C SER A 817 95.78 -123.98 -28.72
N LEU A 818 94.45 -124.07 -28.58
CA LEU A 818 93.53 -123.05 -29.10
C LEU A 818 93.60 -121.76 -28.29
N LEU A 819 93.64 -121.83 -26.96
CA LEU A 819 93.79 -120.66 -26.09
C LEU A 819 95.15 -119.96 -26.27
N ARG A 820 96.25 -120.72 -26.50
CA ARG A 820 97.56 -120.11 -26.84
C ARG A 820 97.52 -119.45 -28.23
N ALA A 821 96.82 -120.03 -29.21
CA ALA A 821 96.64 -119.42 -30.52
C ALA A 821 95.77 -118.14 -30.46
N GLN A 822 94.67 -118.16 -29.70
CA GLN A 822 93.79 -117.00 -29.49
C GLN A 822 94.48 -115.90 -28.66
N SER A 823 95.27 -116.27 -27.65
CA SER A 823 96.09 -115.34 -26.86
C SER A 823 97.21 -114.71 -27.71
N LEU A 824 97.88 -115.50 -28.58
CA LEU A 824 98.81 -114.96 -29.56
C LEU A 824 98.12 -114.04 -30.57
N ALA A 825 96.93 -114.40 -31.09
CA ALA A 825 96.17 -113.55 -31.98
C ALA A 825 95.78 -112.22 -31.32
N ALA A 826 95.30 -112.24 -30.07
CA ALA A 826 95.01 -111.05 -29.27
C ALA A 826 96.26 -110.18 -29.05
N SER A 827 97.41 -110.80 -28.74
CA SER A 827 98.69 -110.11 -28.54
C SER A 827 99.29 -109.53 -29.84
N ILE A 828 99.06 -110.16 -30.99
CA ILE A 828 99.55 -109.71 -32.30
C ILE A 828 98.64 -108.63 -32.91
N LEU A 829 97.32 -108.76 -32.73
CA LEU A 829 96.32 -107.82 -33.26
C LEU A 829 95.98 -106.69 -32.28
N ASN A 830 96.51 -106.75 -31.05
CA ASN A 830 96.34 -105.76 -29.98
C ASN A 830 94.86 -105.47 -29.62
N VAL A 831 94.01 -106.50 -29.67
CA VAL A 831 92.60 -106.52 -29.25
C VAL A 831 92.44 -107.35 -27.98
N SER A 832 91.42 -107.07 -27.16
CA SER A 832 91.22 -107.85 -25.93
C SER A 832 90.73 -109.27 -26.25
N HIS A 833 90.99 -110.21 -25.35
CA HIS A 833 90.50 -111.59 -25.47
C HIS A 833 88.96 -111.64 -25.60
N THR A 834 88.24 -110.71 -24.97
CA THR A 834 86.79 -110.56 -25.08
C THR A 834 86.34 -110.08 -26.46
N ASP A 835 86.97 -109.04 -27.04
CA ASP A 835 86.60 -108.54 -28.36
C ASP A 835 86.84 -109.60 -29.45
N LEU A 836 87.96 -110.33 -29.34
CA LEU A 836 88.30 -111.44 -30.23
C LEU A 836 87.40 -112.67 -30.04
N GLN A 837 86.62 -112.73 -28.97
CA GLN A 837 85.64 -113.79 -28.75
C GLN A 837 84.23 -113.40 -29.25
N ASP A 838 83.80 -112.15 -29.07
CA ASP A 838 82.56 -111.65 -29.68
C ASP A 838 82.63 -111.60 -31.22
N ILE A 839 83.83 -111.46 -31.81
CA ILE A 839 84.05 -111.56 -33.27
C ILE A 839 84.03 -113.02 -33.79
N LEU A 840 84.14 -114.03 -32.91
CA LEU A 840 84.24 -115.44 -33.28
C LEU A 840 82.99 -116.29 -32.93
N ASP A 841 82.04 -115.76 -32.16
CA ASP A 841 80.72 -116.39 -31.96
C ASP A 841 79.81 -116.06 -33.17
N PRO A 842 79.16 -117.06 -33.81
CA PRO A 842 78.33 -116.82 -34.99
C PRO A 842 76.99 -116.14 -34.65
N GLU A 843 76.61 -115.13 -35.43
CA GLU A 843 75.43 -114.24 -35.22
C GLU A 843 74.05 -114.95 -35.22
N GLN A 844 73.96 -116.26 -35.43
CA GLN A 844 72.68 -116.99 -35.47
C GLN A 844 71.91 -117.05 -34.13
N ASP A 845 72.54 -116.69 -33.00
CA ASP A 845 71.87 -116.60 -31.70
C ASP A 845 71.39 -115.18 -31.34
N THR A 846 71.69 -114.14 -32.15
CA THR A 846 71.28 -112.75 -31.87
C THR A 846 69.97 -112.34 -32.55
N GLU A 847 69.75 -112.68 -33.82
CA GLU A 847 68.50 -112.35 -34.55
C GLU A 847 67.26 -112.88 -33.83
N ALA A 848 67.31 -114.14 -33.37
CA ALA A 848 66.23 -114.76 -32.61
C ALA A 848 65.96 -114.06 -31.27
N ALA A 849 66.99 -113.47 -30.65
CA ALA A 849 66.87 -112.73 -29.40
C ALA A 849 66.19 -111.36 -29.60
N GLU A 850 66.50 -110.66 -30.69
CA GLU A 850 65.82 -109.42 -31.08
C GLU A 850 64.33 -109.64 -31.40
N VAL A 851 64.01 -110.68 -32.17
CA VAL A 851 62.63 -110.98 -32.59
C VAL A 851 61.74 -111.37 -31.40
N ASP A 852 62.30 -112.02 -30.38
CA ASP A 852 61.60 -112.23 -29.09
C ASP A 852 61.37 -110.91 -28.36
N TRP A 853 62.42 -110.09 -28.17
CA TRP A 853 62.34 -108.84 -27.43
C TRP A 853 61.30 -107.87 -28.04
N ARG A 854 61.28 -107.74 -29.37
CA ARG A 854 60.29 -106.92 -30.09
C ARG A 854 58.86 -107.34 -29.77
N LYS A 855 58.55 -108.64 -29.79
CA LYS A 855 57.20 -109.17 -29.45
C LYS A 855 56.81 -108.95 -27.99
N GLU A 856 57.78 -108.80 -27.10
CA GLU A 856 57.54 -108.54 -25.67
C GLU A 856 57.40 -107.06 -25.38
N GLN A 857 58.13 -106.22 -26.11
CA GLN A 857 57.93 -104.77 -26.17
C GLN A 857 56.55 -104.44 -26.74
N ASP A 858 56.16 -105.03 -27.89
CA ASP A 858 54.83 -104.89 -28.50
C ASP A 858 53.70 -105.30 -27.54
N TRP A 859 53.92 -106.33 -26.72
CA TRP A 859 52.96 -106.77 -25.71
C TRP A 859 52.84 -105.79 -24.53
N LEU A 860 53.96 -105.28 -24.00
CA LEU A 860 53.94 -104.22 -22.99
C LEU A 860 53.21 -102.99 -23.52
N ASP A 861 53.56 -102.56 -24.73
CA ASP A 861 52.93 -101.45 -25.44
C ASP A 861 51.42 -101.65 -25.59
N GLN A 862 50.98 -102.85 -26.00
CA GLN A 862 49.55 -103.16 -26.14
C GLN A 862 48.80 -103.14 -24.80
N VAL A 863 49.43 -103.61 -23.73
CA VAL A 863 48.85 -103.57 -22.38
C VAL A 863 48.80 -102.14 -21.83
N MET A 864 49.87 -101.35 -22.01
CA MET A 864 49.89 -99.94 -21.62
C MET A 864 48.86 -99.11 -22.41
N LYS A 865 48.72 -99.35 -23.72
CA LYS A 865 47.69 -98.69 -24.57
C LYS A 865 46.27 -99.03 -24.13
N LEU A 866 46.02 -100.24 -23.60
CA LEU A 866 44.72 -100.60 -23.02
C LEU A 866 44.49 -99.99 -21.64
N LEU A 867 45.51 -99.94 -20.79
CA LEU A 867 45.44 -99.29 -19.47
C LEU A 867 45.24 -97.76 -19.57
N GLN A 868 45.75 -97.12 -20.61
CA GLN A 868 45.59 -95.69 -20.89
C GLN A 868 44.21 -95.29 -21.46
N GLN A 869 43.31 -96.24 -21.75
CA GLN A 869 41.95 -95.93 -22.20
C GLN A 869 41.09 -95.44 -21.03
N GLN A 870 40.16 -94.51 -21.28
CA GLN A 870 39.24 -93.98 -20.25
C GLN A 870 38.41 -95.06 -19.54
N ILE A 871 38.21 -96.22 -20.19
CA ILE A 871 37.62 -97.41 -19.60
C ILE A 871 38.48 -98.60 -20.03
N PRO A 872 39.48 -99.03 -19.23
CA PRO A 872 40.31 -100.18 -19.57
C PRO A 872 39.45 -101.46 -19.52
N SER A 873 39.26 -102.12 -20.66
CA SER A 873 38.42 -103.31 -20.78
C SER A 873 39.05 -104.50 -20.06
N VAL A 874 38.65 -104.73 -18.81
CA VAL A 874 39.20 -105.76 -17.89
C VAL A 874 39.18 -107.17 -18.51
N SER A 875 38.18 -107.51 -19.32
CA SER A 875 38.11 -108.78 -20.06
C SER A 875 39.30 -108.97 -21.00
N LEU A 876 39.56 -107.99 -21.88
CA LEU A 876 40.65 -108.03 -22.86
C LEU A 876 42.02 -107.95 -22.17
N LEU A 877 42.16 -107.15 -21.11
CA LEU A 877 43.38 -107.10 -20.29
C LEU A 877 43.67 -108.47 -19.66
N MET A 878 42.66 -109.10 -19.06
CA MET A 878 42.78 -110.45 -18.48
C MET A 878 43.05 -111.53 -19.54
N GLU A 879 42.54 -111.40 -20.76
CA GLU A 879 42.83 -112.32 -21.86
C GLU A 879 44.27 -112.19 -22.36
N ILE A 880 44.78 -110.96 -22.52
CA ILE A 880 46.15 -110.68 -22.95
C ILE A 880 47.18 -111.11 -21.89
N VAL A 881 46.89 -110.89 -20.60
CA VAL A 881 47.71 -111.39 -19.49
C VAL A 881 47.64 -112.93 -19.40
N ARG A 882 46.45 -113.52 -19.54
CA ARG A 882 46.27 -115.00 -19.58
C ARG A 882 46.98 -115.64 -20.76
N ALA A 883 47.09 -114.96 -21.91
CA ALA A 883 47.85 -115.44 -23.06
C ALA A 883 49.36 -115.52 -22.73
N LYS A 884 49.94 -114.48 -22.13
CA LYS A 884 51.35 -114.52 -21.68
C LYS A 884 51.60 -115.49 -20.54
N LEU A 885 50.67 -115.68 -19.61
CA LEU A 885 50.78 -116.72 -18.59
C LEU A 885 50.79 -118.14 -19.19
N ARG A 886 50.09 -118.37 -20.32
CA ARG A 886 50.21 -119.62 -21.09
C ARG A 886 51.57 -119.74 -21.78
N GLU A 887 52.08 -118.68 -22.42
CA GLU A 887 53.43 -118.65 -23.01
C GLU A 887 54.50 -118.97 -21.94
N ARG A 888 54.40 -118.35 -20.76
CA ARG A 888 55.24 -118.62 -19.59
C ARG A 888 55.14 -120.08 -19.13
N ASN A 889 53.94 -120.67 -19.11
CA ASN A 889 53.76 -122.08 -18.76
C ASN A 889 54.45 -123.01 -19.78
N MET A 890 54.27 -122.77 -21.09
CA MET A 890 54.98 -123.52 -22.14
C MET A 890 56.51 -123.42 -21.97
N LEU A 891 57.03 -122.24 -21.65
CA LEU A 891 58.46 -122.02 -21.40
C LEU A 891 58.96 -122.73 -20.13
N THR A 892 58.12 -122.85 -19.09
CA THR A 892 58.46 -123.68 -17.91
C THR A 892 58.38 -125.18 -18.23
N GLU A 893 57.47 -125.62 -19.07
CA GLU A 893 57.37 -127.01 -19.53
C GLU A 893 58.54 -127.38 -20.45
N GLU A 894 59.01 -126.47 -21.31
CA GLU A 894 60.27 -126.60 -22.04
C GLU A 894 61.47 -126.71 -21.07
N LEU A 895 61.59 -125.80 -20.09
CA LEU A 895 62.68 -125.83 -19.11
C LEU A 895 62.70 -127.13 -18.28
N VAL A 896 61.52 -127.63 -17.89
CA VAL A 896 61.39 -128.92 -17.19
C VAL A 896 61.72 -130.07 -18.13
N SER A 897 61.23 -130.06 -19.37
CA SER A 897 61.53 -131.09 -20.38
C SER A 897 63.02 -131.20 -20.67
N LEU A 898 63.70 -130.06 -20.87
CA LEU A 898 65.15 -130.00 -21.07
C LEU A 898 65.93 -130.42 -19.82
N ARG A 899 65.43 -130.10 -18.61
CA ARG A 899 66.02 -130.57 -17.35
C ARG A 899 65.83 -132.08 -17.14
N THR A 900 64.71 -132.67 -17.59
CA THR A 900 64.49 -134.13 -17.55
C THR A 900 65.25 -134.87 -18.66
N GLN A 901 65.46 -134.25 -19.82
CA GLN A 901 66.39 -134.76 -20.83
C GLN A 901 67.83 -134.76 -20.30
N ALA A 902 68.21 -133.76 -19.49
CA ALA A 902 69.50 -133.72 -18.81
C ALA A 902 69.60 -134.70 -17.61
N SER A 903 68.50 -135.11 -16.97
CA SER A 903 68.51 -136.14 -15.92
C SER A 903 68.43 -137.57 -16.45
N ASN A 904 67.95 -137.75 -17.68
CA ASN A 904 67.84 -139.06 -18.35
C ASN A 904 69.04 -139.30 -19.30
N ALA A 905 70.11 -138.52 -19.15
CA ALA A 905 71.36 -138.58 -19.91
C ALA A 905 72.57 -138.68 -18.95
N THR A 906 72.48 -139.58 -17.97
CA THR A 906 73.54 -139.99 -17.04
C THR A 906 73.78 -141.49 -17.19
#